data_AF-A0A1W4XTC9-F1
#
_entry.id   AF-A0A1W4XTC9-F1
#
_cell.length_a   1.000
_cell.length_b   1.000
_cell.length_c   1.000
_cell.angle_alpha   90.00
_cell.angle_beta   90.00
_cell.angle_gamma   90.00
#
_symmetry.space_group_name_H-M   'P 1'
#
loop_
_entity.id
_entity.type
_entity.pdbx_description
1 polymer ?
#
loop_
_entity_poly.entity_id
_entity_poly.type
_entity_poly.pdbx_seq_one_letter_code
_entity_poly.pdbx_strand_id
1 'polypeptide(L)'
;MNTTPTQWTTYIKNTNIYQPAIATEAFEHPLKSTTIDRIPRRILGSQPSTGRSSPIFTPSVFLEPLCSALEGVDPLSQFMKEEIDPLSQMAVELSTVDSIFDSEGNKRKISKSNLEIESWDSRKHSILSKYTTSEKLSIVTSFINEGERVVVKAQNMSVDKVQHRLEQLDYFEEGSQRKLDLTQAEYVNRIDQLNKELVSAWHSEHRVKALKIAIQCAKLLADTDVIQFYPSKFVLITDILDIFGQLVYERLRVKANYCKQGSKIVTVLPPDFTSDMVPESAKETCRNWFYKIASIRELIPRLYVEMAILKSYSFLTSSEFSAALLRLTRMIRGIGNPLVAAYARCYICRVGITVTTTSNSDSNYLKENFNDFLGCYNQLFSSFVQEELKIQRVPVATYLTLFMPALEFILQAVACTVPESVLVGILKQCEQIDNSALLINTIIVSFKPTFISVRAVEILEKIKRCIKQDFPVYILLSNLGYSINSCPPPAEHRKQILGDVWNIISQLGDPEQYINCAEIWIQYVVQYFSSRELNIILGNVIEHMSRKRIYENFYPQLKNVVQKVISFTQDFETLLAMDSFLPLIDLFQRENVKVEVCKSILITCISIQMQTSDPVITNSLIFLCSVLHDSINALTVDDERRQIAEILCNVVRRVDYGRDFEQQLSFYVEARGAFSNLDSVLTQLVQCVNTLATNTKRIVNGFHSKKTAAFVRACAAYCFITIPSIKSVHTRLELYLLSGRVALSNNCLGQADSFFKTILTTLSELYLETEEKPGNTDCFLISYINNLLSVLVVVPDSPDRGVLSLTKALLNILKNFNYKQIGTLAQIYVNVLDMLSTMVQESYPYHVDRVESNDSLYGSDPKFISEVDKMCSIILGEILNQLKLIGPCNHQSSIAFELLLRIIIRGDMSKNSLSNLTQNLWLLSLKNGNLSTKYLAATKKHLEYYGKALNNPYLLETVEKLKF
;
A
#
# COMPACT_ATOMS: atom_id res chain seq x y z
N MET A 1 -30.75 52.47 -25.33
CA MET A 1 -31.73 52.43 -24.22
C MET A 1 -31.79 53.81 -23.59
N ASN A 2 -32.85 54.59 -23.87
CA ASN A 2 -33.06 55.90 -23.24
C ASN A 2 -33.42 55.71 -21.76
N THR A 3 -32.74 56.48 -20.92
CA THR A 3 -32.77 56.46 -19.45
C THR A 3 -34.00 57.16 -18.91
N THR A 4 -35.13 56.45 -18.85
CA THR A 4 -36.13 56.74 -17.83
C THR A 4 -35.93 55.74 -16.70
N PRO A 5 -35.91 56.15 -15.42
CA PRO A 5 -35.78 55.22 -14.31
C PRO A 5 -37.02 54.31 -14.33
N THR A 6 -36.83 53.06 -14.72
CA THR A 6 -37.90 52.07 -14.72
C THR A 6 -38.22 51.73 -13.28
N GLN A 7 -39.40 52.16 -12.82
CA GLN A 7 -39.90 51.82 -11.49
C GLN A 7 -40.26 50.34 -11.46
N TRP A 8 -39.61 49.61 -10.55
CA TRP A 8 -39.97 48.23 -10.22
C TRP A 8 -41.19 48.22 -9.32
N THR A 9 -42.12 47.31 -9.60
CA THR A 9 -43.14 46.90 -8.65
C THR A 9 -43.23 45.40 -8.64
N THR A 10 -43.18 44.83 -7.44
CA THR A 10 -43.23 43.39 -7.24
C THR A 10 -44.66 42.88 -7.36
N TYR A 11 -44.84 41.78 -8.08
CA TYR A 11 -46.11 41.06 -8.13
C TYR A 11 -46.31 40.26 -6.83
N ILE A 12 -47.37 40.57 -6.08
CA ILE A 12 -47.76 39.85 -4.87
C ILE A 12 -48.71 38.72 -5.27
N LYS A 13 -48.33 37.48 -4.97
CA LYS A 13 -49.19 36.32 -5.22
C LYS A 13 -50.25 36.24 -4.12
N ASN A 14 -51.53 36.37 -4.48
CA ASN A 14 -52.62 36.13 -3.53
C ASN A 14 -52.63 34.64 -3.12
N THR A 15 -52.34 34.37 -1.85
CA THR A 15 -52.20 33.01 -1.29
C THR A 15 -53.53 32.33 -0.92
N ASN A 16 -54.65 32.71 -1.52
CA ASN A 16 -55.96 32.05 -1.29
C ASN A 16 -56.18 30.76 -2.11
N ILE A 17 -55.15 30.24 -2.79
CA ILE A 17 -55.22 28.99 -3.55
C ILE A 17 -54.10 28.05 -3.08
N TYR A 18 -54.26 27.47 -1.90
CA TYR A 18 -53.52 26.26 -1.54
C TYR A 18 -54.17 25.07 -2.26
N GLN A 19 -53.58 24.66 -3.39
CA GLN A 19 -53.49 23.23 -3.70
C GLN A 19 -52.09 22.78 -3.32
N PRO A 20 -51.92 21.66 -2.60
CA PRO A 20 -50.60 21.14 -2.27
C PRO A 20 -49.86 20.91 -3.57
N ALA A 21 -48.59 21.30 -3.61
CA ALA A 21 -47.71 21.08 -4.76
C ALA A 21 -47.81 19.61 -5.18
N ILE A 22 -48.54 19.36 -6.27
CA ILE A 22 -48.49 18.08 -6.96
C ILE A 22 -47.04 17.96 -7.39
N ALA A 23 -46.33 16.97 -6.85
CA ALA A 23 -45.05 16.54 -7.39
C ALA A 23 -45.27 16.29 -8.87
N THR A 24 -44.79 17.20 -9.72
CA THR A 24 -44.82 17.02 -11.16
C THR A 24 -43.86 15.88 -11.46
N GLU A 25 -44.39 14.73 -11.86
CA GLU A 25 -43.60 13.63 -12.40
C GLU A 25 -42.72 14.16 -13.54
N ALA A 26 -41.40 14.08 -13.33
CA ALA A 26 -40.43 14.38 -14.36
C ALA A 26 -40.51 13.28 -15.42
N PHE A 27 -41.19 13.54 -16.54
CA PHE A 27 -41.40 12.52 -17.58
C PHE A 27 -40.14 12.19 -18.40
N GLU A 28 -39.00 12.86 -18.19
CA GLU A 28 -37.74 12.48 -18.83
C GLU A 28 -36.51 12.98 -18.03
N HIS A 29 -35.72 12.03 -17.53
CA HIS A 29 -34.43 12.30 -16.90
C HIS A 29 -33.38 12.55 -18.00
N PRO A 30 -32.49 13.56 -17.88
CA PRO A 30 -31.56 13.96 -18.96
C PRO A 30 -30.43 12.96 -19.26
N LEU A 31 -30.56 11.70 -18.85
CA LEU A 31 -29.61 10.60 -19.11
C LEU A 31 -30.28 9.33 -19.66
N LYS A 32 -31.48 9.41 -20.24
CA LYS A 32 -32.07 8.26 -20.94
C LYS A 32 -31.47 8.08 -22.34
N SER A 33 -30.79 6.96 -22.55
CA SER A 33 -30.29 6.50 -23.86
C SER A 33 -31.45 6.04 -24.77
N THR A 34 -31.54 6.61 -25.97
CA THR A 34 -32.52 6.21 -27.00
C THR A 34 -32.19 4.84 -27.62
N THR A 35 -33.05 3.84 -27.38
CA THR A 35 -33.09 2.58 -28.14
C THR A 35 -34.14 2.67 -29.24
N ILE A 36 -33.74 2.44 -30.50
CA ILE A 36 -34.65 2.38 -31.66
C ILE A 36 -34.96 0.90 -31.94
N ASP A 37 -36.22 0.50 -31.75
CA ASP A 37 -36.75 -0.80 -32.16
C ASP A 37 -36.94 -0.88 -33.69
N ARG A 38 -36.55 -2.02 -34.28
CA ARG A 38 -36.86 -2.37 -35.69
C ARG A 38 -37.80 -3.58 -35.74
N ILE A 39 -38.85 -3.45 -36.55
CA ILE A 39 -39.84 -4.49 -36.89
C ILE A 39 -39.32 -5.34 -38.08
N PRO A 40 -39.56 -6.68 -38.16
CA PRO A 40 -39.01 -7.55 -39.21
C PRO A 40 -40.02 -7.99 -40.30
N ARG A 41 -39.52 -8.36 -41.50
CA ARG A 41 -40.04 -9.28 -42.58
C ARG A 41 -39.17 -9.07 -43.84
N ARG A 42 -38.85 -9.99 -44.78
CA ARG A 42 -39.20 -11.40 -45.14
C ARG A 42 -38.14 -11.92 -46.16
N ILE A 43 -38.10 -13.25 -46.37
CA ILE A 43 -37.11 -14.10 -47.08
C ILE A 43 -37.39 -14.27 -48.61
N LEU A 44 -36.35 -14.49 -49.46
CA LEU A 44 -36.32 -15.42 -50.63
C LEU A 44 -34.91 -15.47 -51.29
N GLY A 45 -34.46 -16.65 -51.79
CA GLY A 45 -33.04 -16.97 -52.09
C GLY A 45 -32.64 -17.34 -53.53
N SER A 46 -31.56 -18.14 -53.63
CA SER A 46 -30.91 -18.86 -54.77
C SER A 46 -29.58 -18.30 -55.37
N GLN A 47 -28.61 -19.20 -55.62
CA GLN A 47 -27.16 -19.07 -55.97
C GLN A 47 -26.86 -19.00 -57.51
N PRO A 48 -25.61 -18.97 -58.11
CA PRO A 48 -24.20 -19.10 -57.61
C PRO A 48 -23.07 -18.19 -58.25
N SER A 49 -21.85 -18.21 -57.66
CA SER A 49 -20.45 -18.06 -58.21
C SER A 49 -20.12 -17.03 -59.33
N THR A 50 -19.07 -16.19 -59.36
CA THR A 50 -17.74 -16.06 -58.70
C THR A 50 -17.22 -14.62 -58.88
N GLY A 51 -16.58 -14.01 -57.88
CA GLY A 51 -15.74 -12.81 -58.06
C GLY A 51 -15.56 -11.92 -56.82
N ARG A 52 -14.37 -11.98 -56.22
CA ARG A 52 -13.71 -10.99 -55.32
C ARG A 52 -14.58 -10.10 -54.42
N SER A 53 -14.62 -10.41 -53.11
CA SER A 53 -14.39 -9.51 -51.96
C SER A 53 -14.77 -10.21 -50.64
N SER A 54 -13.88 -10.11 -49.63
CA SER A 54 -14.09 -10.25 -48.17
C SER A 54 -15.18 -11.18 -47.59
N PRO A 55 -14.83 -12.17 -46.74
CA PRO A 55 -15.76 -12.76 -45.78
C PRO A 55 -15.73 -12.06 -44.40
N ILE A 56 -16.89 -12.08 -43.77
CA ILE A 56 -17.28 -11.55 -42.45
C ILE A 56 -16.87 -12.54 -41.34
N PHE A 57 -16.42 -12.07 -40.17
CA PHE A 57 -17.09 -12.27 -38.86
C PHE A 57 -16.31 -11.72 -37.65
N THR A 58 -17.07 -11.17 -36.70
CA THR A 58 -16.77 -10.71 -35.32
C THR A 58 -16.21 -9.29 -35.15
N PRO A 59 -16.98 -8.32 -34.60
CA PRO A 59 -16.39 -7.12 -34.02
C PRO A 59 -16.13 -7.35 -32.53
N SER A 60 -14.85 -7.55 -32.26
CA SER A 60 -14.18 -7.30 -30.99
C SER A 60 -14.42 -5.87 -30.50
N VAL A 61 -14.49 -5.76 -29.17
CA VAL A 61 -14.38 -4.54 -28.37
C VAL A 61 -13.20 -3.70 -28.85
N PHE A 62 -13.48 -2.54 -29.43
CA PHE A 62 -12.47 -1.53 -29.75
C PHE A 62 -12.23 -0.68 -28.50
N LEU A 63 -11.01 -0.81 -27.96
CA LEU A 63 -10.36 0.17 -27.08
C LEU A 63 -9.99 1.42 -27.89
N GLU A 64 -10.15 2.59 -27.26
CA GLU A 64 -9.71 3.89 -27.77
C GLU A 64 -8.18 4.02 -27.80
N PRO A 65 -7.59 4.49 -28.92
CA PRO A 65 -6.15 4.69 -29.11
C PRO A 65 -5.68 6.11 -28.74
N LEU A 66 -6.04 6.61 -27.55
CA LEU A 66 -5.61 7.93 -27.06
C LEU A 66 -5.00 7.92 -25.65
N CYS A 67 -5.05 6.80 -24.91
CA CYS A 67 -4.42 6.68 -23.59
C CYS A 67 -2.92 6.33 -23.64
N SER A 68 -2.36 5.88 -24.77
CA SER A 68 -0.92 5.56 -24.87
C SER A 68 -0.05 6.75 -25.29
N ALA A 69 -0.63 7.94 -25.45
CA ALA A 69 0.08 9.14 -25.91
C ALA A 69 0.35 10.17 -24.79
N LEU A 70 -0.04 9.89 -23.54
CA LEU A 70 0.04 10.82 -22.41
C LEU A 70 0.81 10.31 -21.18
N GLU A 71 1.36 9.10 -21.21
CA GLU A 71 2.31 8.63 -20.19
C GLU A 71 3.73 9.08 -20.56
N GLY A 72 4.02 10.35 -20.24
CA GLY A 72 5.37 10.90 -20.30
C GLY A 72 6.26 10.20 -19.28
N VAL A 73 7.13 9.31 -19.75
CA VAL A 73 8.23 8.76 -18.97
C VAL A 73 9.31 9.84 -18.81
N ASP A 74 9.78 10.05 -17.59
CA ASP A 74 10.82 11.02 -17.20
C ASP A 74 12.11 10.86 -18.05
N PRO A 75 12.64 11.96 -18.65
CA PRO A 75 13.87 11.94 -19.46
C PRO A 75 15.11 11.35 -18.78
N LEU A 76 15.16 11.29 -17.44
CA LEU A 76 16.29 10.69 -16.72
C LEU A 76 16.26 9.15 -16.71
N SER A 77 15.07 8.55 -16.80
CA SER A 77 14.87 7.10 -16.85
C SER A 77 15.25 6.49 -18.21
N GLN A 78 15.34 7.32 -19.25
CA GLN A 78 15.80 6.93 -20.58
C GLN A 78 17.32 6.80 -20.64
N PHE A 79 18.07 7.67 -19.94
CA PHE A 79 19.53 7.58 -19.87
C PHE A 79 20.03 6.35 -19.09
N MET A 80 19.32 5.92 -18.03
CA MET A 80 19.69 4.70 -17.29
C MET A 80 19.44 3.39 -18.06
N LYS A 81 18.59 3.40 -19.11
CA LYS A 81 18.36 2.23 -19.97
C LYS A 81 19.39 2.09 -21.08
N GLU A 82 20.11 3.16 -21.42
CA GLU A 82 21.13 3.16 -22.47
C GLU A 82 22.52 2.69 -21.97
N GLU A 83 22.75 2.61 -20.65
CA GLU A 83 24.02 2.14 -20.06
C GLU A 83 24.04 0.63 -19.69
N ILE A 84 23.08 -0.17 -20.17
CA ILE A 84 23.06 -1.61 -19.90
C ILE A 84 23.70 -2.35 -21.08
N ASP A 85 24.85 -2.99 -20.83
CA ASP A 85 25.59 -3.80 -21.80
C ASP A 85 24.67 -4.89 -22.42
N PRO A 86 24.65 -5.04 -23.76
CA PRO A 86 23.83 -6.03 -24.50
C PRO A 86 23.89 -7.47 -23.97
N LEU A 87 24.90 -7.86 -23.17
CA LEU A 87 24.93 -9.18 -22.53
C LEU A 87 23.94 -9.34 -21.35
N SER A 88 23.60 -8.25 -20.67
CA SER A 88 22.67 -8.27 -19.52
C SER A 88 21.20 -8.33 -19.98
N GLN A 89 20.90 -7.82 -21.18
CA GLN A 89 19.59 -7.97 -21.80
C GLN A 89 19.33 -9.42 -22.24
N MET A 90 20.33 -10.14 -22.76
CA MET A 90 20.20 -11.57 -23.08
C MET A 90 19.91 -12.46 -21.85
N ALA A 91 20.44 -12.10 -20.67
CA ALA A 91 20.16 -12.84 -19.43
C ALA A 91 18.71 -12.66 -18.95
N VAL A 92 18.13 -11.48 -19.13
CA VAL A 92 16.71 -11.20 -18.84
C VAL A 92 15.82 -11.93 -19.84
N GLU A 93 16.17 -11.91 -21.13
CA GLU A 93 15.41 -12.63 -22.16
C GLU A 93 15.45 -14.16 -21.96
N LEU A 94 16.59 -14.75 -21.56
CA LEU A 94 16.67 -16.19 -21.25
C LEU A 94 15.77 -16.60 -20.07
N SER A 95 15.57 -15.72 -19.08
CA SER A 95 14.63 -16.01 -17.98
C SER A 95 13.15 -15.94 -18.38
N THR A 96 12.82 -15.23 -19.47
CA THR A 96 11.44 -15.15 -19.99
C THR A 96 11.06 -16.31 -20.91
N VAL A 97 12.04 -17.01 -21.51
CA VAL A 97 11.78 -18.14 -22.43
C VAL A 97 11.27 -19.39 -21.69
N ASP A 98 11.57 -19.55 -20.40
CA ASP A 98 10.99 -20.61 -19.56
C ASP A 98 9.48 -20.40 -19.29
N SER A 99 8.95 -19.19 -19.50
CA SER A 99 7.54 -18.87 -19.26
C SER A 99 6.62 -19.00 -20.50
N ILE A 100 7.18 -19.26 -21.69
CA ILE A 100 6.43 -19.24 -22.97
C ILE A 100 6.12 -20.67 -23.50
N PHE A 101 6.69 -21.73 -22.91
CA PHE A 101 6.40 -23.11 -23.33
C PHE A 101 5.18 -23.77 -22.62
N ASP A 102 4.49 -23.06 -21.72
CA ASP A 102 3.36 -23.61 -20.95
C ASP A 102 1.96 -23.29 -21.52
N SER A 103 1.86 -22.68 -22.70
CA SER A 103 0.56 -22.42 -23.35
C SER A 103 0.46 -23.07 -24.73
N GLU A 104 0.12 -24.36 -24.77
CA GLU A 104 -0.83 -24.99 -25.71
C GLU A 104 -0.66 -26.52 -25.72
N GLY A 105 -1.53 -27.25 -25.00
CA GLY A 105 -1.59 -28.71 -25.12
C GLY A 105 -2.23 -29.45 -23.94
N ASN A 106 -3.57 -29.51 -23.93
CA ASN A 106 -4.42 -30.49 -23.24
C ASN A 106 -4.08 -30.89 -21.78
N LYS A 107 -4.92 -30.38 -20.87
CA LYS A 107 -5.12 -30.83 -19.48
C LYS A 107 -5.27 -32.37 -19.39
N ARG A 108 -4.18 -33.06 -19.12
CA ARG A 108 -4.18 -34.25 -18.26
C ARG A 108 -3.52 -33.84 -16.96
N LYS A 109 -4.33 -33.76 -15.90
CA LYS A 109 -3.85 -33.60 -14.53
C LYS A 109 -2.84 -34.72 -14.23
N ILE A 110 -1.56 -34.42 -14.39
CA ILE A 110 -0.53 -35.01 -13.55
C ILE A 110 -0.62 -34.19 -12.27
N SER A 111 -1.27 -34.78 -11.26
CA SER A 111 -1.30 -34.26 -9.91
C SER A 111 0.14 -33.99 -9.45
N LYS A 112 0.55 -32.72 -9.35
CA LYS A 112 1.65 -32.31 -8.47
C LYS A 112 1.25 -32.78 -7.07
N SER A 113 1.75 -33.93 -6.66
CA SER A 113 1.55 -34.47 -5.32
C SER A 113 2.43 -33.71 -4.33
N ASN A 114 1.82 -32.81 -3.56
CA ASN A 114 2.06 -32.54 -2.14
C ASN A 114 3.48 -32.77 -1.58
N LEU A 115 4.44 -31.91 -1.94
CA LEU A 115 5.66 -31.71 -1.14
C LEU A 115 5.79 -30.20 -0.87
N GLU A 116 5.35 -29.75 0.31
CA GLU A 116 5.55 -28.40 0.85
C GLU A 116 7.02 -28.20 1.27
N ILE A 117 7.96 -28.36 0.34
CA ILE A 117 9.37 -28.05 0.58
C ILE A 117 9.60 -26.61 0.11
N GLU A 118 10.13 -25.79 1.00
CA GLU A 118 10.51 -24.40 0.71
C GLU A 118 11.50 -24.36 -0.47
N SER A 119 11.36 -23.38 -1.38
CA SER A 119 12.24 -23.30 -2.54
C SER A 119 13.70 -23.09 -2.11
N TRP A 120 14.63 -23.77 -2.78
CA TRP A 120 16.05 -23.62 -2.46
C TRP A 120 16.56 -22.19 -2.64
N ASP A 121 15.96 -21.44 -3.56
CA ASP A 121 16.32 -20.05 -3.84
C ASP A 121 16.03 -19.12 -2.66
N SER A 122 14.92 -19.27 -1.93
CA SER A 122 14.65 -18.44 -0.74
C SER A 122 15.71 -18.68 0.33
N ARG A 123 16.11 -19.94 0.53
CA ARG A 123 17.14 -20.34 1.49
C ARG A 123 18.51 -19.80 1.14
N LYS A 124 18.86 -19.83 -0.15
CA LYS A 124 20.11 -19.27 -0.66
C LYS A 124 20.27 -17.80 -0.25
N HIS A 125 19.23 -16.98 -0.45
CA HIS A 125 19.28 -15.57 -0.06
C HIS A 125 19.42 -15.37 1.46
N SER A 126 18.75 -16.21 2.26
CA SER A 126 18.89 -16.18 3.72
C SER A 126 20.30 -16.59 4.19
N ILE A 127 20.89 -17.62 3.58
CA ILE A 127 22.24 -18.09 3.91
C ILE A 127 23.28 -17.02 3.56
N LEU A 128 23.21 -16.45 2.35
CA LEU A 128 24.18 -15.45 1.88
C LEU A 128 24.14 -14.14 2.69
N SER A 129 22.97 -13.77 3.22
CA SER A 129 22.83 -12.57 4.07
C SER A 129 23.28 -12.82 5.52
N LYS A 130 23.10 -14.03 6.05
CA LYS A 130 23.41 -14.36 7.44
C LYS A 130 24.88 -14.74 7.68
N TYR A 131 25.49 -15.48 6.74
CA TYR A 131 26.85 -16.01 6.91
C TYR A 131 27.86 -15.19 6.11
N THR A 132 28.17 -14.00 6.62
CA THR A 132 29.16 -13.06 6.05
C THR A 132 30.45 -13.05 6.88
N THR A 133 31.56 -12.59 6.29
CA THR A 133 32.85 -12.51 6.98
C THR A 133 33.65 -11.26 6.59
N SER A 134 34.39 -10.71 7.56
CA SER A 134 35.39 -9.67 7.35
C SER A 134 36.82 -10.21 7.27
N GLU A 135 37.02 -11.52 7.47
CA GLU A 135 38.32 -12.17 7.38
C GLU A 135 38.74 -12.38 5.92
N LYS A 136 40.07 -12.45 5.68
CA LYS A 136 40.60 -12.66 4.34
C LYS A 136 40.39 -14.12 3.92
N LEU A 137 39.70 -14.33 2.81
CA LEU A 137 39.39 -15.63 2.24
C LEU A 137 40.49 -16.04 1.27
N SER A 138 40.93 -17.30 1.33
CA SER A 138 41.96 -17.80 0.42
C SER A 138 41.36 -18.61 -0.75
N ILE A 139 41.93 -18.45 -1.95
CA ILE A 139 41.66 -19.33 -3.09
C ILE A 139 42.99 -19.88 -3.60
N VAL A 140 43.10 -21.20 -3.66
CA VAL A 140 44.25 -21.88 -4.27
C VAL A 140 43.94 -22.12 -5.76
N THR A 141 44.45 -21.25 -6.63
CA THR A 141 44.32 -21.42 -8.09
C THR A 141 45.61 -21.99 -8.68
N SER A 142 45.59 -23.25 -9.14
CA SER A 142 46.78 -23.91 -9.69
C SER A 142 46.95 -23.78 -11.22
N PHE A 143 46.05 -23.11 -11.96
CA PHE A 143 46.05 -23.14 -13.44
C PHE A 143 45.61 -21.86 -14.16
N ILE A 144 45.39 -20.71 -13.50
CA ILE A 144 44.66 -19.58 -14.12
C ILE A 144 45.49 -18.29 -14.34
N ASN A 145 46.76 -18.21 -13.93
CA ASN A 145 47.58 -17.02 -14.21
C ASN A 145 48.39 -17.13 -15.50
N GLU A 146 47.73 -17.07 -16.66
CA GLU A 146 48.37 -16.66 -17.94
C GLU A 146 48.18 -15.14 -18.21
N GLY A 147 47.61 -14.38 -17.26
CA GLY A 147 47.11 -13.04 -17.50
C GLY A 147 47.90 -11.85 -16.94
N GLU A 148 48.97 -12.03 -16.17
CA GLU A 148 49.77 -10.89 -15.68
C GLU A 148 50.84 -10.49 -16.70
N ARG A 149 50.61 -9.34 -17.34
CA ARG A 149 51.47 -8.71 -18.34
C ARG A 149 52.86 -8.41 -17.75
N VAL A 150 53.83 -9.28 -17.99
CA VAL A 150 55.24 -8.92 -17.88
C VAL A 150 55.58 -8.06 -19.10
N VAL A 151 55.83 -6.79 -18.87
CA VAL A 151 56.38 -5.85 -19.86
C VAL A 151 57.79 -6.31 -20.21
N VAL A 152 57.95 -7.06 -21.31
CA VAL A 152 59.27 -7.32 -21.90
C VAL A 152 59.31 -6.69 -23.28
N LYS A 153 60.23 -5.74 -23.44
CA LYS A 153 60.56 -5.04 -24.68
C LYS A 153 60.90 -6.06 -25.77
N ALA A 154 60.32 -5.85 -26.95
CA ALA A 154 60.57 -6.64 -28.14
C ALA A 154 62.03 -6.59 -28.60
N GLN A 155 62.66 -7.75 -28.82
CA GLN A 155 63.79 -7.94 -29.73
C GLN A 155 63.91 -9.42 -30.18
N ASN A 156 63.62 -9.64 -31.47
CA ASN A 156 64.04 -10.64 -32.47
C ASN A 156 64.83 -11.94 -32.13
N MET A 157 64.31 -13.04 -32.73
CA MET A 157 64.99 -14.14 -33.47
C MET A 157 65.42 -15.47 -32.78
N SER A 158 64.48 -16.44 -32.81
CA SER A 158 64.56 -17.75 -33.48
C SER A 158 65.56 -18.87 -33.09
N VAL A 159 65.85 -19.12 -31.80
CA VAL A 159 66.42 -20.42 -31.35
C VAL A 159 65.73 -20.99 -30.09
N ASP A 160 64.61 -20.43 -29.61
CA ASP A 160 64.05 -20.84 -28.31
C ASP A 160 62.98 -21.94 -28.33
N LYS A 161 62.57 -22.54 -29.45
CA LYS A 161 61.41 -23.47 -29.42
C LYS A 161 61.62 -24.76 -28.60
N VAL A 162 62.86 -25.18 -28.37
CA VAL A 162 63.19 -26.35 -27.55
C VAL A 162 63.44 -25.93 -26.10
N GLN A 163 64.10 -24.80 -25.89
CA GLN A 163 64.35 -24.24 -24.57
C GLN A 163 63.05 -23.73 -23.93
N HIS A 164 62.16 -23.11 -24.69
CA HIS A 164 60.81 -22.70 -24.29
C HIS A 164 59.86 -23.89 -24.09
N ARG A 165 60.15 -25.08 -24.65
CA ARG A 165 59.42 -26.33 -24.34
C ARG A 165 59.96 -27.03 -23.09
N LEU A 166 61.26 -26.92 -22.83
CA LEU A 166 61.90 -27.40 -21.60
C LEU A 166 61.57 -26.49 -20.41
N GLU A 167 61.60 -25.17 -20.58
CA GLU A 167 61.12 -24.19 -19.59
C GLU A 167 59.61 -24.34 -19.36
N GLN A 168 58.81 -24.66 -20.38
CA GLN A 168 57.40 -25.03 -20.18
C GLN A 168 57.23 -26.33 -19.39
N LEU A 169 58.17 -27.28 -19.47
CA LEU A 169 58.13 -28.52 -18.68
C LEU A 169 58.63 -28.29 -17.23
N ASP A 170 59.65 -27.44 -17.03
CA ASP A 170 60.10 -27.05 -15.69
C ASP A 170 59.01 -26.25 -14.93
N TYR A 171 58.19 -25.45 -15.63
CA TYR A 171 57.01 -24.79 -15.05
C TYR A 171 55.88 -25.75 -14.65
N PHE A 172 55.88 -27.01 -15.11
CA PHE A 172 54.91 -28.02 -14.66
C PHE A 172 55.33 -28.75 -13.38
N GLU A 173 56.60 -28.74 -12.99
CA GLU A 173 57.11 -29.50 -11.83
C GLU A 173 57.22 -28.68 -10.53
N GLU A 174 57.39 -27.34 -10.59
CA GLU A 174 57.44 -26.50 -9.37
C GLU A 174 56.11 -25.79 -9.07
N GLY A 175 55.26 -26.48 -8.31
CA GLY A 175 54.01 -25.93 -7.78
C GLY A 175 54.25 -24.81 -6.75
N SER A 176 54.19 -23.55 -7.18
CA SER A 176 53.90 -22.44 -6.25
C SER A 176 52.37 -22.26 -6.16
N GLN A 177 51.76 -22.93 -5.18
CA GLN A 177 50.38 -22.66 -4.78
C GLN A 177 50.34 -21.28 -4.10
N ARG A 178 50.07 -20.21 -4.87
CA ARG A 178 49.85 -18.89 -4.28
C ARG A 178 48.45 -18.83 -3.67
N LYS A 179 48.37 -18.78 -2.34
CA LYS A 179 47.14 -18.39 -1.62
C LYS A 179 46.92 -16.90 -1.87
N LEU A 180 45.82 -16.54 -2.52
CA LEU A 180 45.39 -15.14 -2.68
C LEU A 180 44.47 -14.79 -1.52
N ASP A 181 44.84 -13.77 -0.75
CA ASP A 181 44.01 -13.24 0.33
C ASP A 181 42.98 -12.24 -0.23
N LEU A 182 41.69 -12.62 -0.23
CA LEU A 182 40.59 -11.86 -0.83
C LEU A 182 39.59 -11.39 0.23
N THR A 183 38.96 -10.24 0.00
CA THR A 183 37.75 -9.84 0.74
C THR A 183 36.54 -10.67 0.32
N GLN A 184 35.44 -10.65 1.09
CA GLN A 184 34.20 -11.35 0.72
C GLN A 184 33.69 -10.96 -0.67
N ALA A 185 33.69 -9.66 -1.00
CA ALA A 185 33.22 -9.18 -2.31
C ALA A 185 34.14 -9.65 -3.45
N GLU A 186 35.46 -9.59 -3.24
CA GLU A 186 36.43 -10.09 -4.22
C GLU A 186 36.34 -11.61 -4.40
N TYR A 187 36.08 -12.36 -3.33
CA TYR A 187 35.84 -13.80 -3.39
C TYR A 187 34.60 -14.11 -4.24
N VAL A 188 33.47 -13.46 -3.98
CA VAL A 188 32.23 -13.65 -4.76
C VAL A 188 32.47 -13.29 -6.23
N ASN A 189 33.11 -12.15 -6.51
CA ASN A 189 33.46 -11.75 -7.88
C ASN A 189 34.36 -12.78 -8.58
N ARG A 190 35.30 -13.40 -7.85
CA ARG A 190 36.18 -14.43 -8.40
C ARG A 190 35.43 -15.72 -8.71
N ILE A 191 34.49 -16.13 -7.85
CA ILE A 191 33.60 -17.27 -8.10
C ILE A 191 32.70 -17.00 -9.32
N ASP A 192 32.14 -15.80 -9.45
CA ASP A 192 31.37 -15.40 -10.63
C ASP A 192 32.22 -15.39 -11.91
N GLN A 193 33.48 -14.97 -11.81
CA GLN A 193 34.41 -15.07 -12.93
C GLN A 193 34.67 -16.52 -13.34
N LEU A 194 34.85 -17.44 -12.39
CA LEU A 194 34.97 -18.88 -12.67
C LEU A 194 33.71 -19.43 -13.34
N ASN A 195 32.53 -18.97 -12.94
CA ASN A 195 31.27 -19.34 -13.59
C ASN A 195 31.22 -18.85 -15.05
N LYS A 196 31.57 -17.58 -15.30
CA LYS A 196 31.65 -17.00 -16.66
C LYS A 196 32.68 -17.74 -17.52
N GLU A 197 33.85 -18.08 -16.96
CA GLU A 197 34.89 -18.86 -17.64
C GLU A 197 34.42 -20.28 -17.96
N LEU A 198 33.65 -20.92 -17.07
CA LEU A 198 33.06 -22.24 -17.31
C LEU A 198 32.08 -22.22 -18.48
N VAL A 199 31.15 -21.27 -18.48
CA VAL A 199 30.13 -21.12 -19.52
C VAL A 199 30.79 -20.76 -20.86
N SER A 200 31.73 -19.81 -20.86
CA SER A 200 32.51 -19.46 -22.06
C SER A 200 33.28 -20.66 -22.62
N ALA A 201 34.00 -21.40 -21.79
CA ALA A 201 34.70 -22.61 -22.20
C ALA A 201 33.75 -23.70 -22.73
N TRP A 202 32.53 -23.77 -22.20
CA TRP A 202 31.51 -24.71 -22.68
C TRP A 202 31.01 -24.34 -24.08
N HIS A 203 30.75 -23.05 -24.35
CA HIS A 203 30.32 -22.54 -25.66
C HIS A 203 31.44 -22.61 -26.71
N SER A 204 32.70 -22.41 -26.32
CA SER A 204 33.87 -22.61 -27.20
C SER A 204 34.24 -24.10 -27.41
N GLU A 205 33.35 -25.03 -27.03
CA GLU A 205 33.53 -26.48 -27.11
C GLU A 205 34.74 -27.07 -26.34
N HIS A 206 35.39 -26.29 -25.48
CA HIS A 206 36.50 -26.72 -24.63
C HIS A 206 36.03 -27.49 -23.39
N ARG A 207 35.39 -28.66 -23.61
CA ARG A 207 34.74 -29.46 -22.55
C ARG A 207 35.68 -29.94 -21.46
N VAL A 208 36.94 -30.24 -21.79
CA VAL A 208 37.96 -30.62 -20.80
C VAL A 208 38.29 -29.45 -19.89
N LYS A 209 38.35 -28.22 -20.42
CA LYS A 209 38.55 -27.00 -19.63
C LYS A 209 37.36 -26.75 -18.70
N ALA A 210 36.13 -26.87 -19.21
CA ALA A 210 34.91 -26.75 -18.39
C ALA A 210 34.87 -27.79 -17.24
N LEU A 211 35.20 -29.06 -17.51
CA LEU A 211 35.31 -30.09 -16.48
C LEU A 211 36.40 -29.77 -15.44
N LYS A 212 37.57 -29.27 -15.88
CA LYS A 212 38.64 -28.85 -14.97
C LYS A 212 38.19 -27.71 -14.04
N ILE A 213 37.45 -26.72 -14.57
CA ILE A 213 36.90 -25.61 -13.76
C ILE A 213 35.88 -26.16 -12.74
N ALA A 214 34.98 -27.06 -13.13
CA ALA A 214 34.04 -27.69 -12.20
C ALA A 214 34.75 -28.48 -11.08
N ILE A 215 35.81 -29.23 -11.42
CA ILE A 215 36.65 -29.93 -10.44
C ILE A 215 37.31 -28.94 -9.48
N GLN A 216 37.85 -27.82 -10.00
CA GLN A 216 38.47 -26.79 -9.16
C GLN A 216 37.45 -26.15 -8.20
N CYS A 217 36.25 -25.82 -8.68
CA CYS A 217 35.18 -25.30 -7.83
C CYS A 217 34.84 -26.30 -6.72
N ALA A 218 34.67 -27.59 -7.04
CA ALA A 218 34.40 -28.62 -6.04
C ALA A 218 35.55 -28.84 -5.05
N LYS A 219 36.82 -28.62 -5.44
CA LYS A 219 37.96 -28.66 -4.51
C LYS A 219 37.89 -27.58 -3.45
N LEU A 220 37.36 -26.40 -3.79
CA LEU A 220 37.22 -25.32 -2.81
C LEU A 220 36.32 -25.74 -1.64
N LEU A 221 35.35 -26.63 -1.83
CA LEU A 221 34.48 -27.15 -0.74
C LEU A 221 35.20 -28.03 0.28
N ALA A 222 36.39 -28.53 -0.03
CA ALA A 222 37.22 -29.27 0.92
C ALA A 222 37.91 -28.37 1.95
N ASP A 223 38.08 -27.09 1.60
CA ASP A 223 38.79 -26.11 2.40
C ASP A 223 37.83 -25.43 3.40
N THR A 224 38.21 -25.47 4.68
CA THR A 224 37.49 -24.85 5.80
C THR A 224 38.19 -23.59 6.33
N ASP A 225 39.11 -22.99 5.55
CA ASP A 225 39.64 -21.65 5.83
C ASP A 225 38.45 -20.66 5.99
N VAL A 226 38.37 -20.00 7.15
CA VAL A 226 37.24 -19.14 7.58
C VAL A 226 35.93 -19.94 7.70
N ILE A 227 35.82 -20.77 8.75
CA ILE A 227 34.69 -21.69 8.99
C ILE A 227 33.32 -20.97 8.98
N GLN A 228 33.24 -19.72 9.45
CA GLN A 228 31.98 -18.96 9.54
C GLN A 228 31.35 -18.68 8.16
N PHE A 229 32.16 -18.59 7.10
CA PHE A 229 31.71 -18.30 5.73
C PHE A 229 31.37 -19.58 4.94
N TYR A 230 31.63 -20.76 5.50
CA TYR A 230 31.44 -22.04 4.81
C TYR A 230 30.02 -22.24 4.24
N PRO A 231 28.92 -21.89 4.96
CA PRO A 231 27.56 -21.99 4.39
C PRO A 231 27.37 -21.18 3.10
N SER A 232 27.88 -19.95 3.06
CA SER A 232 27.80 -19.08 1.88
C SER A 232 28.68 -19.58 0.75
N LYS A 233 29.90 -20.00 1.07
CA LYS A 233 30.83 -20.65 0.13
C LYS A 233 30.21 -21.88 -0.52
N PHE A 234 29.54 -22.72 0.26
CA PHE A 234 28.83 -23.89 -0.24
C PHE A 234 27.82 -23.52 -1.31
N VAL A 235 26.91 -22.59 -1.01
CA VAL A 235 25.83 -22.19 -1.92
C VAL A 235 26.39 -21.69 -3.25
N LEU A 236 27.34 -20.75 -3.21
CA LEU A 236 27.97 -20.16 -4.41
C LEU A 236 28.63 -21.20 -5.32
N ILE A 237 29.36 -22.15 -4.73
CA ILE A 237 30.05 -23.19 -5.51
C ILE A 237 29.05 -24.20 -6.07
N THR A 238 28.04 -24.60 -5.28
CA THR A 238 27.04 -25.58 -5.74
C THR A 238 26.22 -25.06 -6.91
N ASP A 239 26.00 -23.75 -7.03
CA ASP A 239 25.35 -23.15 -8.20
C ASP A 239 26.17 -23.38 -9.49
N ILE A 240 27.49 -23.20 -9.43
CA ILE A 240 28.37 -23.47 -10.58
C ILE A 240 28.33 -24.95 -10.96
N LEU A 241 28.31 -25.83 -9.97
CA LEU A 241 28.21 -27.27 -10.20
C LEU A 241 26.87 -27.65 -10.84
N ASP A 242 25.77 -27.05 -10.40
CA ASP A 242 24.44 -27.27 -10.98
C ASP A 242 24.37 -26.79 -12.42
N ILE A 243 24.92 -25.60 -12.73
CA ILE A 243 25.04 -25.10 -14.11
C ILE A 243 25.83 -26.10 -14.95
N PHE A 244 26.98 -26.57 -14.47
CA PHE A 244 27.76 -27.60 -15.15
C PHE A 244 26.95 -28.88 -15.40
N GLY A 245 26.21 -29.36 -14.39
CA GLY A 245 25.33 -30.52 -14.47
C GLY A 245 24.24 -30.36 -15.53
N GLN A 246 23.59 -29.20 -15.57
CA GLN A 246 22.56 -28.85 -16.55
C GLN A 246 23.13 -28.79 -17.97
N LEU A 247 24.28 -28.13 -18.15
CA LEU A 247 24.96 -28.04 -19.44
C LEU A 247 25.29 -29.44 -20.00
N VAL A 248 25.80 -30.35 -19.15
CA VAL A 248 26.06 -31.75 -19.53
C VAL A 248 24.76 -32.47 -19.92
N TYR A 249 23.70 -32.31 -19.12
CA TYR A 249 22.40 -32.92 -19.36
C TYR A 249 21.77 -32.46 -20.69
N GLU A 250 21.76 -31.16 -20.95
CA GLU A 250 21.24 -30.57 -22.20
C GLU A 250 22.01 -31.07 -23.41
N ARG A 251 23.34 -31.17 -23.32
CA ARG A 251 24.16 -31.74 -24.39
C ARG A 251 23.80 -33.20 -24.67
N LEU A 252 23.59 -34.00 -23.64
CA LEU A 252 23.17 -35.39 -23.81
C LEU A 252 21.79 -35.46 -24.46
N ARG A 253 20.86 -34.57 -24.09
CA ARG A 253 19.54 -34.45 -24.70
C ARG A 253 19.63 -34.08 -26.19
N VAL A 254 20.45 -33.10 -26.56
CA VAL A 254 20.68 -32.72 -27.97
C VAL A 254 21.25 -33.88 -28.78
N LYS A 255 22.20 -34.64 -28.21
CA LYS A 255 22.76 -35.84 -28.86
C LYS A 255 21.80 -37.01 -28.94
N ALA A 256 20.81 -37.07 -28.06
CA ALA A 256 19.79 -38.12 -28.05
C ALA A 256 18.69 -37.89 -29.10
N ASN A 257 18.59 -36.69 -29.68
CA ASN A 257 17.68 -36.42 -30.80
C ASN A 257 18.09 -37.26 -32.01
N TYR A 258 17.22 -38.17 -32.47
CA TYR A 258 17.47 -39.04 -33.61
C TYR A 258 16.27 -39.04 -34.59
N CYS A 259 16.57 -39.34 -35.85
CA CYS A 259 15.62 -39.47 -36.95
C CYS A 259 15.33 -40.95 -37.17
N LYS A 260 14.12 -41.46 -36.85
CA LYS A 260 13.78 -42.88 -37.08
C LYS A 260 14.05 -43.27 -38.53
N GLN A 261 14.69 -44.43 -38.76
CA GLN A 261 14.97 -44.94 -40.10
C GLN A 261 13.67 -45.01 -40.93
N GLY A 262 13.57 -44.16 -41.96
CA GLY A 262 12.39 -44.04 -42.83
C GLY A 262 11.58 -42.75 -42.70
N SER A 263 11.87 -41.85 -41.75
CA SER A 263 11.24 -40.51 -41.68
C SER A 263 12.29 -39.40 -41.57
N LYS A 264 12.09 -38.26 -42.26
CA LYS A 264 12.96 -37.07 -42.21
C LYS A 264 12.68 -36.14 -41.02
N ILE A 265 11.81 -36.54 -40.08
CA ILE A 265 11.41 -35.69 -38.97
C ILE A 265 12.29 -36.00 -37.75
N VAL A 266 13.03 -35.01 -37.28
CA VAL A 266 13.80 -35.07 -36.04
C VAL A 266 12.82 -35.13 -34.87
N THR A 267 12.75 -36.27 -34.19
CA THR A 267 11.96 -36.40 -32.95
C THR A 267 12.81 -35.95 -31.76
N VAL A 268 12.41 -34.85 -31.12
CA VAL A 268 13.00 -34.37 -29.87
C VAL A 268 12.60 -35.31 -28.74
N LEU A 269 13.54 -35.61 -27.83
CA LEU A 269 13.26 -36.45 -26.66
C LEU A 269 12.18 -35.81 -25.76
N PRO A 270 11.08 -36.52 -25.45
CA PRO A 270 10.06 -36.06 -24.50
C PRO A 270 10.66 -35.76 -23.12
N PRO A 271 10.01 -34.92 -22.28
CA PRO A 271 10.49 -34.61 -20.93
C PRO A 271 10.55 -35.86 -20.02
N ASP A 272 9.60 -36.80 -20.15
CA ASP A 272 9.55 -38.07 -19.40
C ASP A 272 9.96 -39.27 -20.28
N PHE A 273 11.18 -39.22 -20.83
CA PHE A 273 11.69 -40.31 -21.65
C PHE A 273 12.17 -41.51 -20.81
N THR A 274 12.05 -42.73 -21.34
CA THR A 274 12.65 -43.93 -20.75
C THR A 274 14.01 -44.23 -21.37
N SER A 275 14.87 -44.95 -20.65
CA SER A 275 16.23 -45.33 -21.12
C SER A 275 16.22 -46.06 -22.47
N ASP A 276 15.13 -46.73 -22.82
CA ASP A 276 15.00 -47.49 -24.07
C ASP A 276 14.81 -46.58 -25.29
N MET A 277 14.34 -45.35 -25.09
CA MET A 277 14.14 -44.36 -26.16
C MET A 277 15.43 -43.62 -26.53
N VAL A 278 16.52 -43.84 -25.77
CA VAL A 278 17.80 -43.13 -25.94
C VAL A 278 18.72 -43.91 -26.90
N PRO A 279 19.25 -43.26 -27.96
CA PRO A 279 20.21 -43.89 -28.87
C PRO A 279 21.49 -44.37 -28.18
N GLU A 280 22.08 -45.47 -28.66
CA GLU A 280 23.30 -46.04 -28.04
C GLU A 280 24.49 -45.07 -28.08
N SER A 281 24.58 -44.21 -29.11
CA SER A 281 25.61 -43.17 -29.20
C SER A 281 25.54 -42.11 -28.08
N ALA A 282 24.32 -41.78 -27.64
CA ALA A 282 24.08 -40.89 -26.51
C ALA A 282 24.36 -41.60 -25.18
N LYS A 283 23.99 -42.88 -25.05
CA LYS A 283 24.33 -43.73 -23.88
C LYS A 283 25.84 -43.87 -23.70
N GLU A 284 26.58 -44.12 -24.78
CA GLU A 284 28.05 -44.21 -24.75
C GLU A 284 28.68 -42.86 -24.36
N THR A 285 28.17 -41.74 -24.90
CA THR A 285 28.62 -40.40 -24.48
C THR A 285 28.35 -40.17 -22.99
N CYS A 286 27.22 -40.63 -22.47
CA CYS A 286 26.86 -40.54 -21.05
C CYS A 286 27.80 -41.40 -20.18
N ARG A 287 28.04 -42.68 -20.53
CA ARG A 287 29.01 -43.56 -19.85
C ARG A 287 30.40 -42.94 -19.81
N ASN A 288 30.85 -42.32 -20.92
CA ASN A 288 32.13 -41.63 -21.01
C ASN A 288 32.27 -40.46 -20.01
N TRP A 289 31.18 -39.73 -19.72
CA TRP A 289 31.20 -38.71 -18.68
C TRP A 289 31.38 -39.33 -17.29
N PHE A 290 30.63 -40.38 -16.98
CA PHE A 290 30.77 -41.09 -15.69
C PHE A 290 32.15 -41.72 -15.51
N TYR A 291 32.73 -42.33 -16.55
CA TYR A 291 34.10 -42.85 -16.46
C TYR A 291 35.14 -41.77 -16.22
N LYS A 292 35.01 -40.60 -16.87
CA LYS A 292 35.89 -39.46 -16.63
C LYS A 292 35.79 -38.95 -15.19
N ILE A 293 34.58 -38.88 -14.65
CA ILE A 293 34.37 -38.45 -13.25
C ILE A 293 34.88 -39.49 -12.26
N ALA A 294 34.62 -40.77 -12.51
CA ALA A 294 35.15 -41.87 -11.69
C ALA A 294 36.70 -41.89 -11.66
N SER A 295 37.36 -41.41 -12.71
CA SER A 295 38.83 -41.32 -12.77
C SER A 295 39.45 -40.20 -11.92
N ILE A 296 38.64 -39.30 -11.35
CA ILE A 296 39.11 -38.26 -10.43
C ILE A 296 39.62 -38.92 -9.13
N ARG A 297 40.88 -38.66 -8.77
CA ARG A 297 41.53 -39.29 -7.60
C ARG A 297 41.03 -38.76 -6.26
N GLU A 298 40.77 -37.45 -6.17
CA GLU A 298 40.32 -36.80 -4.94
C GLU A 298 38.84 -37.09 -4.66
N LEU A 299 38.52 -37.48 -3.42
CA LEU A 299 37.17 -37.91 -3.04
C LEU A 299 36.13 -36.79 -3.17
N ILE A 300 36.40 -35.60 -2.62
CA ILE A 300 35.43 -34.50 -2.56
C ILE A 300 35.04 -34.01 -3.96
N PRO A 301 35.99 -33.65 -4.86
CA PRO A 301 35.63 -33.22 -6.21
C PRO A 301 34.92 -34.31 -7.00
N ARG A 302 35.33 -35.58 -6.84
CA ARG A 302 34.65 -36.70 -7.49
C ARG A 302 33.19 -36.78 -7.06
N LEU A 303 32.91 -36.74 -5.75
CA LEU A 303 31.56 -36.82 -5.20
C LEU A 303 30.69 -35.67 -5.70
N TYR A 304 31.13 -34.42 -5.57
CA TYR A 304 30.34 -33.25 -5.96
C TYR A 304 30.05 -33.19 -7.47
N VAL A 305 31.03 -33.48 -8.32
CA VAL A 305 30.83 -33.49 -9.77
C VAL A 305 29.94 -34.66 -10.20
N GLU A 306 30.07 -35.83 -9.57
CA GLU A 306 29.19 -36.98 -9.81
C GLU A 306 27.75 -36.71 -9.39
N MET A 307 27.57 -36.05 -8.23
CA MET A 307 26.26 -35.59 -7.78
C MET A 307 25.65 -34.56 -8.74
N ALA A 308 26.43 -33.57 -9.20
CA ALA A 308 25.94 -32.53 -10.12
C ALA A 308 25.38 -33.10 -11.43
N ILE A 309 26.02 -34.13 -11.99
CA ILE A 309 25.55 -34.77 -13.23
C ILE A 309 24.57 -35.93 -12.98
N LEU A 310 24.14 -36.17 -11.74
CA LEU A 310 23.35 -37.36 -11.38
C LEU A 310 22.08 -37.50 -12.22
N LYS A 311 21.43 -36.38 -12.58
CA LYS A 311 20.26 -36.38 -13.47
C LYS A 311 20.53 -37.06 -14.82
N SER A 312 21.77 -37.02 -15.30
CA SER A 312 22.19 -37.67 -16.54
C SER A 312 22.18 -39.21 -16.47
N TYR A 313 22.05 -39.82 -15.28
CA TYR A 313 21.80 -41.26 -15.16
C TYR A 313 20.49 -41.69 -15.83
N SER A 314 19.52 -40.78 -16.03
CA SER A 314 18.24 -41.09 -16.68
C SER A 314 18.42 -41.60 -18.11
N PHE A 315 19.50 -41.22 -18.79
CA PHE A 315 19.85 -41.70 -20.12
C PHE A 315 20.34 -43.16 -20.13
N LEU A 316 20.80 -43.68 -18.99
CA LEU A 316 21.36 -45.03 -18.87
C LEU A 316 20.31 -46.00 -18.33
N THR A 317 19.70 -45.69 -17.18
CA THR A 317 18.78 -46.60 -16.48
C THR A 317 17.78 -45.79 -15.65
N SER A 318 16.51 -46.20 -15.63
CA SER A 318 15.47 -45.57 -14.79
C SER A 318 15.33 -46.20 -13.39
N SER A 319 15.85 -47.41 -13.16
CA SER A 319 15.65 -48.19 -11.93
C SER A 319 16.81 -48.11 -10.92
N GLU A 320 17.98 -47.60 -11.29
CA GLU A 320 19.20 -47.68 -10.48
C GLU A 320 19.52 -46.41 -9.66
N PHE A 321 18.65 -45.39 -9.72
CA PHE A 321 18.86 -44.14 -8.97
C PHE A 321 18.96 -44.36 -7.46
N SER A 322 18.12 -45.22 -6.89
CA SER A 322 18.14 -45.54 -5.46
C SER A 322 19.47 -46.16 -5.05
N ALA A 323 20.01 -47.09 -5.84
CA ALA A 323 21.30 -47.72 -5.59
C ALA A 323 22.47 -46.72 -5.73
N ALA A 324 22.43 -45.83 -6.73
CA ALA A 324 23.43 -44.80 -6.91
C ALA A 324 23.42 -43.77 -5.76
N LEU A 325 22.23 -43.32 -5.33
CA LEU A 325 22.06 -42.41 -4.20
C LEU A 325 22.55 -43.03 -2.88
N LEU A 326 22.24 -44.30 -2.63
CA LEU A 326 22.72 -45.02 -1.45
C LEU A 326 24.24 -45.22 -1.48
N ARG A 327 24.80 -45.54 -2.65
CA ARG A 327 26.27 -45.64 -2.81
C ARG A 327 26.94 -44.30 -2.50
N LEU A 328 26.46 -43.20 -3.08
CA LEU A 328 26.99 -41.86 -2.84
C LEU A 328 26.86 -41.46 -1.37
N THR A 329 25.71 -41.75 -0.74
CA THR A 329 25.49 -41.54 0.70
C THR A 329 26.56 -42.26 1.53
N ARG A 330 26.82 -43.54 1.24
CA ARG A 330 27.85 -44.33 1.95
C ARG A 330 29.27 -43.82 1.70
N MET A 331 29.55 -43.28 0.51
CA MET A 331 30.87 -42.69 0.21
C MET A 331 31.12 -41.40 1.01
N ILE A 332 30.07 -40.64 1.37
CA ILE A 332 30.19 -39.44 2.20
C ILE A 332 30.70 -39.76 3.62
N ARG A 333 30.52 -41.00 4.11
CA ARG A 333 31.12 -41.47 5.39
C ARG A 333 32.64 -41.35 5.43
N GLY A 334 33.30 -41.32 4.26
CA GLY A 334 34.74 -41.13 4.16
C GLY A 334 35.24 -39.69 4.38
N ILE A 335 34.34 -38.71 4.54
CA ILE A 335 34.72 -37.31 4.79
C ILE A 335 34.93 -37.12 6.29
N GLY A 336 36.17 -36.80 6.70
CA GLY A 336 36.54 -36.64 8.12
C GLY A 336 36.11 -35.32 8.77
N ASN A 337 35.96 -34.24 7.98
CA ASN A 337 35.50 -32.96 8.53
C ASN A 337 33.96 -32.96 8.65
N PRO A 338 33.39 -32.81 9.86
CA PRO A 338 31.94 -32.94 10.08
C PRO A 338 31.13 -31.87 9.35
N LEU A 339 31.65 -30.65 9.20
CA LEU A 339 30.96 -29.55 8.52
C LEU A 339 30.86 -29.82 7.02
N VAL A 340 31.99 -30.17 6.39
CA VAL A 340 32.04 -30.55 4.97
C VAL A 340 31.15 -31.75 4.69
N ALA A 341 31.15 -32.73 5.60
CA ALA A 341 30.33 -33.92 5.47
C ALA A 341 28.82 -33.63 5.61
N ALA A 342 28.42 -32.69 6.47
CA ALA A 342 27.01 -32.28 6.60
C ALA A 342 26.48 -31.58 5.33
N TYR A 343 27.29 -30.68 4.76
CA TYR A 343 26.93 -29.98 3.53
C TYR A 343 26.96 -30.89 2.28
N ALA A 344 27.88 -31.86 2.22
CA ALA A 344 27.84 -32.90 1.19
C ALA A 344 26.56 -33.75 1.27
N ARG A 345 26.11 -34.10 2.49
CA ARG A 345 24.81 -34.76 2.72
C ARG A 345 23.63 -33.88 2.29
N CYS A 346 23.70 -32.56 2.54
CA CYS A 346 22.69 -31.62 2.08
C CYS A 346 22.61 -31.59 0.54
N TYR A 347 23.75 -31.54 -0.15
CA TYR A 347 23.79 -31.52 -1.62
C TYR A 347 23.21 -32.79 -2.24
N ILE A 348 23.58 -33.99 -1.74
CA ILE A 348 22.99 -35.25 -2.24
C ILE A 348 21.49 -35.33 -1.96
N CYS A 349 21.02 -34.84 -0.81
CA CYS A 349 19.58 -34.80 -0.52
C CYS A 349 18.85 -33.91 -1.51
N ARG A 350 19.39 -32.72 -1.81
CA ARG A 350 18.80 -31.76 -2.75
C ARG A 350 18.74 -32.30 -4.16
N VAL A 351 19.87 -32.78 -4.68
CA VAL A 351 19.94 -33.39 -6.02
C VAL A 351 19.07 -34.65 -6.08
N GLY A 352 19.10 -35.49 -5.03
CA GLY A 352 18.31 -36.71 -4.96
C GLY A 352 16.81 -36.46 -5.07
N ILE A 353 16.29 -35.42 -4.42
CA ILE A 353 14.86 -35.05 -4.51
C ILE A 353 14.49 -34.71 -5.95
N THR A 354 15.29 -33.90 -6.66
CA THR A 354 15.00 -33.52 -8.06
C THR A 354 14.95 -34.70 -9.03
N VAL A 355 15.63 -35.78 -8.70
CA VAL A 355 15.71 -36.99 -9.53
C VAL A 355 14.65 -38.01 -9.13
N THR A 356 14.32 -38.11 -7.85
CA THR A 356 13.37 -39.10 -7.31
C THR A 356 11.91 -38.67 -7.40
N THR A 357 11.60 -37.37 -7.52
CA THR A 357 10.22 -36.88 -7.69
C THR A 357 9.48 -37.42 -8.91
N THR A 358 10.19 -37.94 -9.92
CA THR A 358 9.60 -38.51 -11.16
C THR A 358 9.20 -39.99 -11.01
N SER A 359 9.66 -40.68 -9.95
CA SER A 359 9.42 -42.12 -9.73
C SER A 359 9.08 -42.37 -8.26
N ASN A 360 7.94 -42.98 -7.94
CA ASN A 360 7.46 -43.28 -6.59
C ASN A 360 8.34 -44.30 -5.80
N SER A 361 9.66 -44.10 -5.71
CA SER A 361 10.61 -45.05 -5.17
C SER A 361 11.55 -44.42 -4.12
N ASP A 362 11.48 -45.02 -2.92
CA ASP A 362 12.45 -45.09 -1.81
C ASP A 362 13.13 -43.79 -1.32
N SER A 363 12.50 -43.14 -0.33
CA SER A 363 13.11 -42.09 0.53
C SER A 363 14.15 -42.63 1.53
N ASN A 364 14.61 -43.87 1.37
CA ASN A 364 15.53 -44.53 2.31
C ASN A 364 16.89 -43.82 2.38
N TYR A 365 17.39 -43.27 1.28
CA TYR A 365 18.65 -42.52 1.27
C TYR A 365 18.58 -41.25 2.13
N LEU A 366 17.43 -40.55 2.16
CA LEU A 366 17.23 -39.36 3.00
C LEU A 366 17.36 -39.71 4.48
N LYS A 367 16.72 -40.81 4.90
CA LYS A 367 16.83 -41.34 6.27
C LYS A 367 18.26 -41.79 6.59
N GLU A 368 18.93 -42.48 5.68
CA GLU A 368 20.32 -42.94 5.89
C GLU A 368 21.27 -41.74 6.03
N ASN A 369 21.11 -40.67 5.26
CA ASN A 369 21.92 -39.46 5.41
C ASN A 369 21.76 -38.82 6.80
N PHE A 370 20.53 -38.73 7.32
CA PHE A 370 20.30 -38.19 8.67
C PHE A 370 20.83 -39.13 9.77
N ASN A 371 20.58 -40.43 9.66
CA ASN A 371 21.07 -41.42 10.62
C ASN A 371 22.60 -41.50 10.64
N ASP A 372 23.25 -41.40 9.48
CA ASP A 372 24.71 -41.34 9.37
C ASP A 372 25.25 -40.06 10.04
N PHE A 373 24.54 -38.94 9.94
CA PHE A 373 24.90 -37.72 10.68
C PHE A 373 24.77 -37.93 12.19
N LEU A 374 23.67 -38.54 12.66
CA LEU A 374 23.50 -38.87 14.09
C LEU A 374 24.61 -39.79 14.60
N GLY A 375 25.00 -40.80 13.82
CA GLY A 375 26.11 -41.70 14.16
C GLY A 375 27.46 -40.99 14.27
N CYS A 376 27.65 -39.90 13.51
CA CYS A 376 28.84 -39.06 13.55
C CYS A 376 28.71 -37.84 14.49
N TYR A 377 27.60 -37.66 15.20
CA TYR A 377 27.30 -36.42 15.95
C TYR A 377 28.37 -36.08 17.00
N ASN A 378 28.91 -37.10 17.67
CA ASN A 378 29.96 -36.91 18.69
C ASN A 378 31.26 -36.31 18.10
N GLN A 379 31.47 -36.40 16.79
CA GLN A 379 32.64 -35.83 16.12
C GLN A 379 32.64 -34.29 16.15
N LEU A 380 31.47 -33.66 16.26
CA LEU A 380 31.34 -32.20 16.39
C LEU A 380 32.03 -31.67 17.65
N PHE A 381 32.18 -32.51 18.67
CA PHE A 381 32.81 -32.17 19.95
C PHE A 381 34.21 -32.81 20.10
N SER A 382 34.79 -33.34 19.03
CA SER A 382 36.11 -33.97 19.06
C SER A 382 37.23 -32.97 19.40
N SER A 383 38.35 -33.47 19.95
CA SER A 383 39.50 -32.64 20.32
C SER A 383 40.08 -31.87 19.14
N PHE A 384 40.12 -32.49 17.96
CA PHE A 384 40.57 -31.86 16.72
C PHE A 384 39.75 -30.61 16.36
N VAL A 385 38.41 -30.71 16.41
CA VAL A 385 37.51 -29.59 16.10
C VAL A 385 37.67 -28.48 17.14
N GLN A 386 37.83 -28.83 18.41
CA GLN A 386 38.07 -27.84 19.47
C GLN A 386 39.39 -27.07 19.28
N GLU A 387 40.45 -27.73 18.78
CA GLU A 387 41.71 -27.09 18.43
C GLU A 387 41.56 -26.16 17.21
N GLU A 388 40.87 -26.59 16.17
CA GLU A 388 40.58 -25.78 14.98
C GLU A 388 39.78 -24.51 15.33
N LEU A 389 38.76 -24.65 16.19
CA LEU A 389 37.95 -23.53 16.68
C LEU A 389 38.77 -22.54 17.52
N LYS A 390 39.72 -23.02 18.32
CA LYS A 390 40.64 -22.15 19.08
C LYS A 390 41.57 -21.36 18.16
N ILE A 391 42.10 -22.00 17.11
CA ILE A 391 42.96 -21.36 16.13
C ILE A 391 42.19 -20.25 15.39
N GLN A 392 40.96 -20.54 14.96
CA GLN A 392 40.12 -19.60 14.23
C GLN A 392 39.31 -18.64 15.12
N ARG A 393 39.45 -18.74 16.45
CA ARG A 393 38.74 -17.91 17.46
C ARG A 393 37.21 -17.92 17.32
N VAL A 394 36.62 -19.06 16.94
CA VAL A 394 35.18 -19.21 16.79
C VAL A 394 34.59 -19.91 18.02
N PRO A 395 33.58 -19.34 18.70
CA PRO A 395 32.94 -20.01 19.82
C PRO A 395 32.13 -21.23 19.35
N VAL A 396 32.06 -22.26 20.19
CA VAL A 396 31.33 -23.52 19.89
C VAL A 396 29.86 -23.24 19.55
N ALA A 397 29.23 -22.28 20.23
CA ALA A 397 27.88 -21.82 19.94
C ALA A 397 27.68 -21.42 18.47
N THR A 398 28.56 -20.55 17.94
CA THR A 398 28.51 -20.10 16.54
C THR A 398 28.80 -21.25 15.60
N TYR A 399 29.77 -22.11 15.92
CA TYR A 399 30.08 -23.29 15.11
C TYR A 399 28.88 -24.20 14.91
N LEU A 400 28.12 -24.50 15.98
CA LEU A 400 26.92 -25.33 15.89
C LEU A 400 25.84 -24.70 14.99
N THR A 401 25.71 -23.37 14.96
CA THR A 401 24.76 -22.68 14.07
C THR A 401 25.10 -22.80 12.58
N LEU A 402 26.35 -23.16 12.23
CA LEU A 402 26.76 -23.37 10.83
C LEU A 402 26.16 -24.65 10.24
N PHE A 403 25.76 -25.61 11.08
CA PHE A 403 25.13 -26.85 10.62
C PHE A 403 23.64 -26.67 10.34
N MET A 404 23.02 -25.61 10.87
CA MET A 404 21.57 -25.39 10.78
C MET A 404 21.05 -25.46 9.33
N PRO A 405 21.59 -24.73 8.33
CA PRO A 405 21.02 -24.74 6.99
C PRO A 405 21.04 -26.12 6.33
N ALA A 406 22.13 -26.88 6.54
CA ALA A 406 22.29 -28.22 5.99
C ALA A 406 21.33 -29.22 6.66
N LEU A 407 21.30 -29.22 8.00
CA LEU A 407 20.46 -30.14 8.77
C LEU A 407 18.98 -29.84 8.58
N GLU A 408 18.60 -28.56 8.52
CA GLU A 408 17.22 -28.13 8.33
C GLU A 408 16.66 -28.65 7.00
N PHE A 409 17.47 -28.58 5.93
CA PHE A 409 17.08 -29.09 4.62
C PHE A 409 16.98 -30.63 4.59
N ILE A 410 17.99 -31.32 5.14
CA ILE A 410 17.98 -32.80 5.21
C ILE A 410 16.75 -33.27 5.98
N LEU A 411 16.49 -32.69 7.15
CA LEU A 411 15.41 -33.14 8.02
C LEU A 411 14.03 -32.74 7.49
N GLN A 412 13.89 -31.59 6.82
CA GLN A 412 12.64 -31.23 6.15
C GLN A 412 12.34 -32.18 4.98
N ALA A 413 13.34 -32.55 4.20
CA ALA A 413 13.20 -33.55 3.14
C ALA A 413 12.72 -34.91 3.71
N VAL A 414 13.24 -35.31 4.87
CA VAL A 414 12.75 -36.50 5.59
C VAL A 414 11.32 -36.28 6.09
N ALA A 415 11.00 -35.14 6.70
CA ALA A 415 9.68 -34.85 7.26
C ALA A 415 8.56 -34.85 6.21
N CYS A 416 8.84 -34.38 5.00
CA CYS A 416 7.86 -34.36 3.91
C CYS A 416 7.64 -35.74 3.26
N THR A 417 8.58 -36.67 3.38
CA THR A 417 8.54 -37.98 2.68
C THR A 417 8.13 -39.15 3.56
N VAL A 418 8.00 -38.95 4.88
CA VAL A 418 7.88 -40.03 5.87
C VAL A 418 6.63 -39.84 6.75
N PRO A 419 5.92 -40.92 7.15
CA PRO A 419 4.77 -40.83 8.05
C PRO A 419 5.14 -40.38 9.47
N GLU A 420 4.19 -39.76 10.18
CA GLU A 420 4.40 -39.16 11.51
C GLU A 420 4.92 -40.13 12.58
N SER A 421 4.59 -41.44 12.48
CA SER A 421 5.07 -42.45 13.43
C SER A 421 6.60 -42.58 13.46
N VAL A 422 7.24 -42.41 12.32
CA VAL A 422 8.71 -42.45 12.19
C VAL A 422 9.33 -41.13 12.68
N LEU A 423 8.63 -40.00 12.53
CA LEU A 423 9.07 -38.70 13.06
C LEU A 423 9.14 -38.72 14.60
N VAL A 424 8.20 -39.40 15.26
CA VAL A 424 8.28 -39.67 16.71
C VAL A 424 9.50 -40.53 17.07
N GLY A 425 9.83 -41.50 16.22
CA GLY A 425 11.04 -42.31 16.37
C GLY A 425 12.32 -41.47 16.28
N ILE A 426 12.38 -40.56 15.30
CA ILE A 426 13.51 -39.63 15.10
C ILE A 426 13.64 -38.68 16.29
N LEU A 427 12.53 -38.13 16.80
CA LEU A 427 12.54 -37.29 18.00
C LEU A 427 13.15 -38.04 19.20
N LYS A 428 12.71 -39.27 19.45
CA LYS A 428 13.24 -40.11 20.54
C LYS A 428 14.72 -40.45 20.37
N GLN A 429 15.20 -40.65 19.15
CA GLN A 429 16.61 -40.90 18.88
C GLN A 429 17.46 -39.66 19.17
N CYS A 430 17.01 -38.48 18.72
CA CYS A 430 17.68 -37.21 19.01
C CYS A 430 17.71 -36.89 20.51
N GLU A 431 16.70 -37.35 21.27
CA GLU A 431 16.65 -37.17 22.73
C GLU A 431 17.69 -38.01 23.50
N GLN A 432 18.14 -39.13 22.94
CA GLN A 432 19.09 -40.03 23.61
C GLN A 432 20.54 -39.58 23.47
N ILE A 433 20.80 -38.61 22.57
CA ILE A 433 22.14 -38.12 22.26
C ILE A 433 22.48 -36.95 23.19
N ASP A 434 23.69 -36.95 23.75
CA ASP A 434 24.21 -35.84 24.55
C ASP A 434 24.38 -34.58 23.69
N ASN A 435 24.19 -33.39 24.28
CA ASN A 435 24.21 -32.10 23.55
C ASN A 435 23.18 -32.01 22.41
N SER A 436 21.97 -32.52 22.63
CA SER A 436 20.89 -32.55 21.64
C SER A 436 20.27 -31.19 21.26
N ALA A 437 20.71 -30.07 21.83
CA ALA A 437 20.13 -28.75 21.55
C ALA A 437 20.09 -28.38 20.04
N LEU A 438 21.17 -28.65 19.29
CA LEU A 438 21.19 -28.41 17.84
C LEU A 438 20.14 -29.28 17.12
N LEU A 439 20.06 -30.57 17.48
CA LEU A 439 19.11 -31.52 16.88
C LEU A 439 17.66 -31.15 17.18
N ILE A 440 17.37 -30.74 18.42
CA ILE A 440 16.04 -30.27 18.83
C ILE A 440 15.68 -29.00 18.04
N ASN A 441 16.62 -28.08 17.87
CA ASN A 441 16.40 -26.88 17.06
C ASN A 441 16.04 -27.24 15.61
N THR A 442 16.81 -28.14 15.00
CA THR A 442 16.54 -28.60 13.64
C THR A 442 15.15 -29.24 13.54
N ILE A 443 14.73 -30.04 14.54
CA ILE A 443 13.38 -30.63 14.57
C ILE A 443 12.31 -29.54 14.61
N ILE A 444 12.46 -28.53 15.46
CA ILE A 444 11.50 -27.42 15.59
C ILE A 444 11.36 -26.65 14.27
N VAL A 445 12.45 -26.45 13.52
CA VAL A 445 12.39 -25.71 12.25
C VAL A 445 11.88 -26.58 11.09
N SER A 446 12.31 -27.85 11.03
CA SER A 446 12.07 -28.72 9.88
C SER A 446 10.74 -29.46 9.89
N PHE A 447 10.17 -29.74 11.06
CA PHE A 447 8.91 -30.50 11.16
C PHE A 447 7.70 -29.58 10.98
N LYS A 448 6.55 -30.18 10.63
CA LYS A 448 5.31 -29.41 10.46
C LYS A 448 4.93 -28.71 11.78
N PRO A 449 4.50 -27.44 11.75
CA PRO A 449 4.07 -26.71 12.95
C PRO A 449 2.98 -27.45 13.75
N THR A 450 2.10 -28.19 13.09
CA THR A 450 1.06 -29.03 13.73
C THR A 450 1.63 -30.16 14.59
N PHE A 451 2.74 -30.77 14.15
CA PHE A 451 3.40 -31.83 14.91
C PHE A 451 4.07 -31.27 16.18
N ILE A 452 4.63 -30.07 16.06
CA ILE A 452 5.34 -29.37 17.14
C ILE A 452 4.35 -28.84 18.18
N SER A 453 3.23 -28.23 17.75
CA SER A 453 2.26 -27.62 18.65
C SER A 453 1.59 -28.62 19.60
N VAL A 454 1.31 -29.85 19.12
CA VAL A 454 0.77 -30.94 19.95
C VAL A 454 1.76 -31.40 21.02
N ARG A 455 3.07 -31.35 20.74
CA ARG A 455 4.15 -31.83 21.62
C ARG A 455 4.97 -30.69 22.24
N ALA A 456 4.44 -29.47 22.22
CA ALA A 456 5.18 -28.29 22.66
C ALA A 456 5.66 -28.40 24.12
N VAL A 457 4.87 -29.04 25.00
CA VAL A 457 5.25 -29.29 26.40
C VAL A 457 6.43 -30.25 26.51
N GLU A 458 6.40 -31.38 25.77
CA GLU A 458 7.48 -32.35 25.74
C GLU A 458 8.78 -31.70 25.25
N ILE A 459 8.71 -30.93 24.16
CA ILE A 459 9.85 -30.21 23.58
C ILE A 459 10.39 -29.18 24.58
N LEU A 460 9.52 -28.45 25.28
CA LEU A 460 9.91 -27.44 26.26
C LEU A 460 10.60 -28.04 27.49
N GLU A 461 10.15 -29.19 27.98
CA GLU A 461 10.85 -29.94 29.03
C GLU A 461 12.27 -30.35 28.60
N LYS A 462 12.47 -30.65 27.32
CA LYS A 462 13.82 -30.94 26.78
C LYS A 462 14.66 -29.68 26.67
N ILE A 463 14.09 -28.56 26.19
CA ILE A 463 14.79 -27.27 26.17
C ILE A 463 15.29 -26.91 27.57
N LYS A 464 14.49 -27.13 28.62
CA LYS A 464 14.90 -26.93 30.03
C LYS A 464 16.13 -27.75 30.42
N ARG A 465 16.26 -28.99 29.93
CA ARG A 465 17.44 -29.84 30.17
C ARG A 465 18.67 -29.38 29.37
N CYS A 466 18.45 -28.73 28.23
CA CYS A 466 19.48 -28.22 27.33
C CYS A 466 20.03 -26.84 27.71
N ILE A 467 19.50 -26.15 28.73
CA ILE A 467 19.89 -24.76 29.09
C ILE A 467 21.40 -24.62 29.36
N LYS A 468 22.06 -25.67 29.85
CA LYS A 468 23.50 -25.65 30.19
C LYS A 468 24.43 -26.07 29.03
N GLN A 469 23.88 -26.40 27.87
CA GLN A 469 24.66 -26.86 26.72
C GLN A 469 25.25 -25.67 25.94
N ASP A 470 26.23 -25.94 25.08
CA ASP A 470 26.96 -24.90 24.32
C ASP A 470 26.11 -24.20 23.23
N PHE A 471 24.88 -24.68 22.95
CA PHE A 471 24.01 -24.11 21.91
C PHE A 471 23.18 -22.93 22.45
N PRO A 472 22.97 -21.85 21.66
CA PRO A 472 22.19 -20.71 22.11
C PRO A 472 20.71 -21.03 22.36
N VAL A 473 20.28 -20.96 23.62
CA VAL A 473 18.91 -21.26 24.07
C VAL A 473 17.88 -20.29 23.46
N TYR A 474 18.26 -19.03 23.24
CA TYR A 474 17.35 -18.04 22.66
C TYR A 474 16.87 -18.45 21.24
N ILE A 475 17.73 -19.12 20.44
CA ILE A 475 17.36 -19.60 19.11
C ILE A 475 16.28 -20.69 19.20
N LEU A 476 16.42 -21.61 20.16
CA LEU A 476 15.42 -22.65 20.42
C LEU A 476 14.05 -22.05 20.77
N LEU A 477 14.05 -21.07 21.69
CA LEU A 477 12.83 -20.41 22.14
C LEU A 477 12.18 -19.58 21.03
N SER A 478 12.99 -18.88 20.22
CA SER A 478 12.51 -18.11 19.08
C SER A 478 11.88 -18.99 18.01
N ASN A 479 12.54 -20.09 17.63
CA ASN A 479 12.01 -21.04 16.63
C ASN A 479 10.76 -21.78 17.12
N LEU A 480 10.71 -22.11 18.41
CA LEU A 480 9.51 -22.67 19.02
C LEU A 480 8.35 -21.66 18.97
N GLY A 481 8.63 -20.39 19.28
CA GLY A 481 7.66 -19.30 19.17
C GLY A 481 7.11 -19.13 17.76
N TYR A 482 7.96 -19.16 16.73
CA TYR A 482 7.52 -19.13 15.32
C TYR A 482 6.59 -20.30 14.97
N SER A 483 6.93 -21.50 15.43
CA SER A 483 6.13 -22.71 15.20
C SER A 483 4.75 -22.61 15.88
N ILE A 484 4.72 -22.11 17.11
CA ILE A 484 3.50 -21.94 17.92
C ILE A 484 2.60 -20.82 17.38
N ASN A 485 3.19 -19.70 16.94
CA ASN A 485 2.43 -18.61 16.32
C ASN A 485 1.81 -19.05 14.99
N SER A 486 2.47 -19.96 14.26
CA SER A 486 1.95 -20.54 13.03
C SER A 486 0.82 -21.53 13.29
N CYS A 487 0.92 -22.35 14.33
CA CYS A 487 -0.12 -23.29 14.75
C CYS A 487 -0.24 -23.33 16.27
N PRO A 488 -1.38 -22.90 16.85
CA PRO A 488 -1.50 -22.81 18.29
C PRO A 488 -1.55 -24.19 18.96
N PRO A 489 -0.90 -24.36 20.12
CA PRO A 489 -1.01 -25.57 20.93
C PRO A 489 -2.42 -25.71 21.54
N PRO A 490 -2.77 -26.91 22.04
CA PRO A 490 -4.02 -27.17 22.75
C PRO A 490 -4.24 -26.18 23.90
N ALA A 491 -5.50 -25.74 24.10
CA ALA A 491 -5.85 -24.68 25.04
C ALA A 491 -5.36 -24.94 26.48
N GLU A 492 -5.40 -26.19 26.92
CA GLU A 492 -4.98 -26.63 28.26
C GLU A 492 -3.50 -26.37 28.55
N HIS A 493 -2.64 -26.49 27.53
CA HIS A 493 -1.19 -26.36 27.68
C HIS A 493 -0.68 -24.93 27.50
N ARG A 494 -1.50 -24.00 27.00
CA ARG A 494 -1.05 -22.65 26.60
C ARG A 494 -0.41 -21.89 27.75
N LYS A 495 -1.07 -21.87 28.92
CA LYS A 495 -0.60 -21.14 30.10
C LYS A 495 0.69 -21.73 30.69
N GLN A 496 0.79 -23.06 30.71
CA GLN A 496 2.00 -23.75 31.17
C GLN A 496 3.19 -23.41 30.25
N ILE A 497 3.00 -23.47 28.94
CA ILE A 497 4.03 -23.14 27.95
C ILE A 497 4.51 -21.69 28.13
N LEU A 498 3.59 -20.73 28.25
CA LEU A 498 3.95 -19.33 28.44
C LEU A 498 4.75 -19.12 29.73
N GLY A 499 4.27 -19.65 30.87
CA GLY A 499 4.96 -19.50 32.15
C GLY A 499 6.37 -20.11 32.13
N ASP A 500 6.50 -21.29 31.55
CA ASP A 500 7.77 -22.00 31.46
C ASP A 500 8.77 -21.31 30.52
N VAL A 501 8.31 -20.85 29.35
CA VAL A 501 9.15 -20.12 28.40
C VAL A 501 9.55 -18.76 28.96
N TRP A 502 8.59 -18.00 29.51
CA TRP A 502 8.85 -16.65 30.00
C TRP A 502 9.79 -16.63 31.20
N ASN A 503 9.75 -17.67 32.05
CA ASN A 503 10.73 -17.87 33.12
C ASN A 503 12.16 -18.01 32.59
N ILE A 504 12.35 -18.68 31.44
CA ILE A 504 13.67 -18.83 30.81
C ILE A 504 14.08 -17.51 30.13
N ILE A 505 13.16 -16.87 29.39
CA ILE A 505 13.43 -15.59 28.71
C ILE A 505 13.84 -14.50 29.71
N SER A 506 13.15 -14.42 30.85
CA SER A 506 13.44 -13.40 31.89
C SER A 506 14.82 -13.57 32.54
N GLN A 507 15.42 -14.76 32.45
CA GLN A 507 16.77 -15.04 32.96
C GLN A 507 17.88 -14.70 31.94
N LEU A 508 17.54 -14.37 30.69
CA LEU A 508 18.52 -13.98 29.68
C LEU A 508 19.11 -12.60 30.03
N GLY A 509 20.42 -12.58 30.29
CA GLY A 509 21.15 -11.35 30.63
C GLY A 509 21.56 -10.51 29.41
N ASP A 510 21.63 -11.11 28.23
CA ASP A 510 21.98 -10.43 26.99
C ASP A 510 20.74 -9.79 26.36
N PRO A 511 20.70 -8.44 26.20
CA PRO A 511 19.55 -7.73 25.65
C PRO A 511 19.19 -8.15 24.22
N GLU A 512 20.17 -8.49 23.37
CA GLU A 512 19.92 -8.90 21.99
C GLU A 512 19.15 -10.23 21.95
N GLN A 513 19.58 -11.18 22.78
CA GLN A 513 18.93 -12.48 22.89
C GLN A 513 17.53 -12.36 23.48
N TYR A 514 17.36 -11.50 24.49
CA TYR A 514 16.08 -11.24 25.13
C TYR A 514 15.06 -10.65 24.14
N ILE A 515 15.41 -9.57 23.44
CA ILE A 515 14.45 -8.86 22.56
C ILE A 515 14.03 -9.73 21.38
N ASN A 516 14.96 -10.53 20.82
CA ASN A 516 14.66 -11.45 19.72
C ASN A 516 13.63 -12.51 20.13
N CYS A 517 13.66 -13.01 21.38
CA CYS A 517 12.63 -13.91 21.89
C CYS A 517 11.33 -13.16 22.22
N ALA A 518 11.42 -12.01 22.89
CA ALA A 518 10.26 -11.23 23.30
C ALA A 518 9.41 -10.79 22.09
N GLU A 519 10.05 -10.39 20.99
CA GLU A 519 9.38 -9.97 19.74
C GLU A 519 8.52 -11.08 19.11
N ILE A 520 8.91 -12.34 19.29
CA ILE A 520 8.17 -13.48 18.73
C ILE A 520 7.05 -13.89 19.69
N TRP A 521 7.35 -13.97 20.98
CA TRP A 521 6.41 -14.44 21.99
C TRP A 521 5.32 -13.42 22.34
N ILE A 522 5.54 -12.13 22.11
CA ILE A 522 4.49 -11.11 22.32
C ILE A 522 3.26 -11.37 21.45
N GLN A 523 3.45 -11.86 20.22
CA GLN A 523 2.35 -12.21 19.32
C GLN A 523 1.48 -13.33 19.93
N TYR A 524 2.11 -14.35 20.50
CA TYR A 524 1.40 -15.44 21.17
C TYR A 524 0.58 -14.94 22.37
N VAL A 525 1.15 -14.00 23.14
CA VAL A 525 0.51 -13.42 24.33
C VAL A 525 -0.74 -12.63 23.93
N VAL A 526 -0.62 -11.74 22.94
CA VAL A 526 -1.71 -10.85 22.50
C VAL A 526 -2.87 -11.66 21.93
N GLN A 527 -2.60 -12.75 21.21
CA GLN A 527 -3.64 -13.54 20.54
C GLN A 527 -4.44 -14.44 21.49
N TYR A 528 -3.82 -15.00 22.55
CA TYR A 528 -4.44 -16.09 23.32
C TYR A 528 -4.65 -15.79 24.80
N PHE A 529 -4.12 -14.67 25.32
CA PHE A 529 -4.18 -14.36 26.75
C PHE A 529 -4.84 -13.01 27.04
N SER A 530 -5.13 -12.79 28.32
CA SER A 530 -5.81 -11.57 28.77
C SER A 530 -4.89 -10.35 28.79
N SER A 531 -5.50 -9.16 28.74
CA SER A 531 -4.82 -7.86 28.86
C SER A 531 -3.90 -7.73 30.09
N ARG A 532 -4.17 -8.48 31.17
CA ARG A 532 -3.33 -8.49 32.38
C ARG A 532 -1.97 -9.15 32.15
N GLU A 533 -1.95 -10.28 31.45
CA GLU A 533 -0.71 -11.02 31.17
C GLU A 533 0.14 -10.26 30.15
N LEU A 534 -0.51 -9.61 29.18
CA LEU A 534 0.15 -8.66 28.28
C LEU A 534 0.80 -7.51 29.05
N ASN A 535 0.08 -6.87 29.99
CA ASN A 535 0.63 -5.77 30.80
C ASN A 535 1.88 -6.19 31.59
N ILE A 536 1.89 -7.38 32.20
CA ILE A 536 3.05 -7.91 32.92
C ILE A 536 4.25 -8.09 31.98
N ILE A 537 4.01 -8.66 30.80
CA ILE A 537 5.06 -8.93 29.82
C ILE A 537 5.63 -7.63 29.25
N LEU A 538 4.80 -6.64 28.93
CA LEU A 538 5.25 -5.32 28.51
C LEU A 538 6.07 -4.63 29.61
N GLY A 539 5.65 -4.74 30.87
CA GLY A 539 6.42 -4.26 32.02
C GLY A 539 7.81 -4.89 32.11
N ASN A 540 7.91 -6.21 31.90
CA ASN A 540 9.20 -6.91 31.87
C ASN A 540 10.10 -6.44 30.71
N VAL A 541 9.52 -6.22 29.53
CA VAL A 541 10.27 -5.68 28.37
C VAL A 541 10.81 -4.29 28.69
N ILE A 542 10.00 -3.42 29.31
CA ILE A 542 10.45 -2.10 29.75
C ILE A 542 11.59 -2.23 30.75
N GLU A 543 11.47 -3.09 31.76
CA GLU A 543 12.51 -3.25 32.79
C GLU A 543 13.84 -3.71 32.18
N HIS A 544 13.81 -4.71 31.30
CA HIS A 544 15.02 -5.25 30.66
C HIS A 544 15.67 -4.25 29.69
N MET A 545 14.87 -3.52 28.90
CA MET A 545 15.39 -2.61 27.87
C MET A 545 15.79 -1.24 28.43
N SER A 546 15.20 -0.82 29.55
CA SER A 546 15.52 0.46 30.22
C SER A 546 16.87 0.42 30.96
N ARG A 547 17.32 -0.77 31.36
CA ARG A 547 18.64 -0.94 32.01
C ARG A 547 19.73 -0.41 31.09
N LYS A 548 20.52 0.55 31.56
CA LYS A 548 21.65 1.17 30.84
C LYS A 548 21.31 1.78 29.47
N ARG A 549 20.04 2.17 29.21
CA ARG A 549 19.57 2.78 27.94
C ARG A 549 19.84 1.92 26.69
N ILE A 550 19.75 0.60 26.82
CA ILE A 550 20.04 -0.33 25.72
C ILE A 550 18.99 -0.23 24.59
N TYR A 551 17.78 0.26 24.89
CA TYR A 551 16.69 0.46 23.92
C TYR A 551 17.10 1.25 22.66
N GLU A 552 18.11 2.14 22.73
CA GLU A 552 18.56 2.95 21.58
C GLU A 552 19.08 2.12 20.41
N ASN A 553 19.65 0.93 20.70
CA ASN A 553 20.21 0.05 19.69
C ASN A 553 19.14 -0.87 19.05
N PHE A 554 17.98 -1.01 19.69
CA PHE A 554 16.95 -2.01 19.33
C PHE A 554 15.59 -1.39 19.01
N TYR A 555 15.57 -0.14 18.53
CA TYR A 555 14.34 0.51 18.07
C TYR A 555 13.56 -0.28 17.00
N PRO A 556 14.19 -0.93 16.01
CA PRO A 556 13.45 -1.73 15.01
C PRO A 556 12.67 -2.88 15.65
N GLN A 557 13.28 -3.61 16.59
CA GLN A 557 12.65 -4.74 17.27
C GLN A 557 11.52 -4.27 18.20
N LEU A 558 11.73 -3.16 18.93
CA LEU A 558 10.70 -2.56 19.77
C LEU A 558 9.51 -2.05 18.93
N LYS A 559 9.77 -1.48 17.74
CA LYS A 559 8.72 -1.10 16.79
C LYS A 559 7.93 -2.32 16.33
N ASN A 560 8.60 -3.44 16.03
CA ASN A 560 7.93 -4.71 15.67
C ASN A 560 7.07 -5.26 16.82
N VAL A 561 7.55 -5.17 18.07
CA VAL A 561 6.77 -5.53 19.26
C VAL A 561 5.47 -4.73 19.31
N VAL A 562 5.58 -3.40 19.21
CA VAL A 562 4.41 -2.50 19.25
C VAL A 562 3.46 -2.78 18.09
N GLN A 563 3.98 -2.96 16.86
CA GLN A 563 3.16 -3.30 15.69
C GLN A 563 2.41 -4.62 15.86
N LYS A 564 3.06 -5.67 16.38
CA LYS A 564 2.42 -6.97 16.67
C LYS A 564 1.34 -6.83 17.74
N VAL A 565 1.58 -6.05 18.80
CA VAL A 565 0.58 -5.77 19.82
C VAL A 565 -0.64 -5.11 19.21
N ILE A 566 -0.45 -4.07 18.40
CA ILE A 566 -1.54 -3.31 17.80
C ILE A 566 -2.32 -4.15 16.77
N SER A 567 -1.63 -4.96 15.95
CA SER A 567 -2.27 -5.73 14.89
C SER A 567 -3.15 -6.87 15.37
N PHE A 568 -2.84 -7.45 16.53
CA PHE A 568 -3.56 -8.61 17.08
C PHE A 568 -4.51 -8.26 18.24
N THR A 569 -4.51 -7.02 18.73
CA THR A 569 -5.42 -6.59 19.79
C THR A 569 -6.82 -6.38 19.24
N GLN A 570 -7.82 -6.99 19.89
CA GLN A 570 -9.25 -6.82 19.54
C GLN A 570 -9.89 -5.64 20.28
N ASP A 571 -9.49 -5.40 21.54
CA ASP A 571 -10.02 -4.34 22.39
C ASP A 571 -8.97 -3.26 22.65
N PHE A 572 -9.05 -2.19 21.86
CA PHE A 572 -8.08 -1.09 21.92
C PHE A 572 -8.24 -0.20 23.16
N GLU A 573 -9.44 -0.16 23.76
CA GLU A 573 -9.69 0.61 24.97
C GLU A 573 -8.91 0.01 26.14
N THR A 574 -8.95 -1.31 26.30
CA THR A 574 -8.19 -2.00 27.35
C THR A 574 -6.68 -1.88 27.16
N LEU A 575 -6.20 -1.75 25.91
CA LEU A 575 -4.79 -1.55 25.60
C LEU A 575 -4.30 -0.17 26.02
N LEU A 576 -5.05 0.88 25.70
CA LEU A 576 -4.70 2.25 26.09
C LEU A 576 -4.82 2.50 27.59
N ALA A 577 -5.66 1.74 28.29
CA ALA A 577 -5.78 1.79 29.74
C ALA A 577 -4.68 1.00 30.48
N MET A 578 -3.77 0.29 29.79
CA MET A 578 -2.71 -0.47 30.46
C MET A 578 -1.60 0.42 31.00
N ASP A 579 -1.22 0.18 32.26
CA ASP A 579 -0.14 0.91 32.93
C ASP A 579 1.20 0.83 32.19
N SER A 580 1.51 -0.30 31.55
CA SER A 580 2.80 -0.51 30.87
C SER A 580 2.80 -0.11 29.39
N PHE A 581 1.65 0.21 28.78
CA PHE A 581 1.60 0.46 27.34
C PHE A 581 2.14 1.85 26.96
N LEU A 582 1.72 2.92 27.62
CA LEU A 582 2.27 4.26 27.36
C LEU A 582 3.76 4.37 27.76
N PRO A 583 4.21 3.83 28.90
CA PRO A 583 5.65 3.81 29.23
C PRO A 583 6.52 3.09 28.19
N LEU A 584 5.98 2.07 27.50
CA LEU A 584 6.68 1.43 26.38
C LEU A 584 6.90 2.40 25.21
N ILE A 585 5.91 3.24 24.91
CA ILE A 585 6.02 4.27 23.87
C ILE A 585 7.02 5.36 24.29
N ASP A 586 7.12 5.65 25.58
CA ASP A 586 8.09 6.60 26.10
C ASP A 586 9.55 6.12 26.05
N LEU A 587 9.79 4.82 25.79
CA LEU A 587 11.14 4.32 25.48
C LEU A 587 11.68 4.89 24.16
N PHE A 588 10.80 5.28 23.22
CA PHE A 588 11.22 5.89 21.95
C PHE A 588 11.62 7.35 22.16
N GLN A 589 12.90 7.59 22.45
CA GLN A 589 13.43 8.94 22.66
C GLN A 589 13.76 9.68 21.36
N ARG A 590 13.96 8.96 20.26
CA ARG A 590 14.14 9.58 18.94
C ARG A 590 12.79 10.02 18.39
N GLU A 591 12.63 11.33 18.17
CA GLU A 591 11.38 11.95 17.70
C GLU A 591 10.81 11.26 16.46
N ASN A 592 11.63 11.04 15.41
CA ASN A 592 11.17 10.39 14.17
C ASN A 592 10.56 9.00 14.42
N VAL A 593 11.20 8.18 15.25
CA VAL A 593 10.72 6.83 15.54
C VAL A 593 9.45 6.87 16.40
N LYS A 594 9.40 7.77 17.39
CA LYS A 594 8.22 7.96 18.25
C LYS A 594 7.01 8.37 17.42
N VAL A 595 7.19 9.29 16.47
CA VAL A 595 6.14 9.77 15.55
C VAL A 595 5.63 8.63 14.66
N GLU A 596 6.51 7.82 14.07
CA GLU A 596 6.09 6.67 13.26
C GLU A 596 5.28 5.64 14.06
N VAL A 597 5.69 5.36 15.30
CA VAL A 597 4.99 4.44 16.20
C VAL A 597 3.62 5.00 16.59
N CYS A 598 3.54 6.27 17.02
CA CYS A 598 2.28 6.95 17.33
C CYS A 598 1.34 6.99 16.12
N LYS A 599 1.88 7.26 14.92
CA LYS A 599 1.11 7.25 13.66
C LYS A 599 0.54 5.86 13.39
N SER A 600 1.33 4.81 13.56
CA SER A 600 0.87 3.42 13.39
C SER A 600 -0.25 3.06 14.38
N ILE A 601 -0.09 3.44 15.66
CA ILE A 601 -1.09 3.24 16.72
C ILE A 601 -2.41 3.93 16.35
N LEU A 602 -2.35 5.20 15.96
CA LEU A 602 -3.55 5.99 15.65
C LEU A 602 -4.24 5.53 14.36
N ILE A 603 -3.49 5.10 13.33
CA ILE A 603 -4.07 4.53 12.11
C ILE A 603 -4.82 3.23 12.41
N THR A 604 -4.22 2.32 13.20
CA THR A 604 -4.92 1.08 13.56
C THR A 604 -6.13 1.38 14.44
N CYS A 605 -6.01 2.32 15.38
CA CYS A 605 -7.16 2.83 16.12
C CYS A 605 -8.27 3.24 15.16
N ILE A 606 -7.96 4.07 14.13
CA ILE A 606 -8.90 4.54 13.09
C ILE A 606 -9.62 3.38 12.36
N SER A 607 -8.94 2.27 12.09
CA SER A 607 -9.54 1.13 11.41
C SER A 607 -10.62 0.38 12.23
N ILE A 608 -10.52 0.37 13.57
CA ILE A 608 -11.36 -0.46 14.46
C ILE A 608 -12.76 0.17 14.74
N GLN A 609 -13.02 1.40 14.27
CA GLN A 609 -14.33 2.11 14.37
C GLN A 609 -15.02 2.09 15.77
N MET A 610 -14.27 2.28 16.86
CA MET A 610 -14.85 2.40 18.21
C MET A 610 -15.00 3.88 18.64
N GLN A 611 -16.12 4.19 19.30
CA GLN A 611 -16.35 5.48 19.98
C GLN A 611 -15.97 5.34 21.46
N THR A 612 -15.28 6.34 22.01
CA THR A 612 -14.75 6.30 23.38
C THR A 612 -15.38 7.41 24.23
N SER A 613 -15.83 7.06 25.44
CA SER A 613 -16.35 8.02 26.44
C SER A 613 -15.51 8.12 27.71
N ASP A 614 -14.43 7.31 27.83
CA ASP A 614 -13.57 7.30 29.02
C ASP A 614 -12.55 8.46 28.98
N PRO A 615 -12.49 9.32 30.01
CA PRO A 615 -11.51 10.41 30.07
C PRO A 615 -10.05 9.93 30.09
N VAL A 616 -9.74 8.76 30.65
CA VAL A 616 -8.35 8.25 30.69
C VAL A 616 -7.88 7.92 29.28
N ILE A 617 -8.71 7.19 28.53
CA ILE A 617 -8.43 6.83 27.14
C ILE A 617 -8.36 8.08 26.26
N THR A 618 -9.23 9.07 26.52
CA THR A 618 -9.23 10.34 25.81
C THR A 618 -7.91 11.10 26.03
N ASN A 619 -7.41 11.16 27.27
CA ASN A 619 -6.12 11.79 27.58
C ASN A 619 -4.96 11.05 26.91
N SER A 620 -4.98 9.72 26.89
CA SER A 620 -3.99 8.90 26.17
C SER A 620 -4.01 9.20 24.66
N LEU A 621 -5.19 9.33 24.05
CA LEU A 621 -5.33 9.67 22.64
C LEU A 621 -4.82 11.10 22.35
N ILE A 622 -5.14 12.06 23.21
CA ILE A 622 -4.65 13.44 23.09
C ILE A 622 -3.12 13.49 23.21
N PHE A 623 -2.51 12.72 24.12
CA PHE A 623 -1.05 12.59 24.21
C PHE A 623 -0.44 12.02 22.92
N LEU A 624 -1.01 10.95 22.36
CA LEU A 624 -0.52 10.40 21.09
C LEU A 624 -0.66 11.41 19.94
N CYS A 625 -1.77 12.16 19.91
CA CYS A 625 -2.00 13.21 18.92
C CYS A 625 -1.06 14.42 19.11
N SER A 626 -0.72 14.79 20.35
CA SER A 626 0.21 15.89 20.62
C SER A 626 1.62 15.54 20.12
N VAL A 627 2.08 14.30 20.32
CA VAL A 627 3.35 13.83 19.76
C VAL A 627 3.38 13.96 18.23
N LEU A 628 2.27 13.63 17.55
CA LEU A 628 2.18 13.82 16.08
C LEU A 628 2.15 15.30 15.69
N HIS A 629 1.40 16.13 16.43
CA HIS A 629 1.30 17.56 16.15
C HIS A 629 2.64 18.27 16.35
N ASP A 630 3.36 17.95 17.42
CA ASP A 630 4.64 18.57 17.78
C ASP A 630 5.77 18.22 16.80
N SER A 631 5.59 17.13 16.03
CA SER A 631 6.49 16.78 14.93
C SER A 631 6.39 17.71 13.71
N ILE A 632 5.33 18.53 13.64
CA ILE A 632 5.08 19.43 12.52
C ILE A 632 5.95 20.67 12.65
N ASN A 633 7.04 20.71 11.89
CA ASN A 633 7.95 21.85 11.79
C ASN A 633 7.84 22.57 10.41
N ALA A 634 8.57 23.67 10.25
CA ALA A 634 8.55 24.47 9.02
C ALA A 634 9.07 23.75 7.76
N LEU A 635 9.77 22.61 7.92
CA LEU A 635 10.30 21.79 6.85
C LEU A 635 9.38 20.62 6.48
N THR A 636 8.28 20.42 7.22
CA THR A 636 7.33 19.34 6.92
C THR A 636 6.62 19.57 5.60
N VAL A 637 6.51 18.51 4.82
CA VAL A 637 5.85 18.54 3.51
C VAL A 637 4.35 18.71 3.72
N ASP A 638 3.69 19.49 2.87
CA ASP A 638 2.25 19.75 2.95
C ASP A 638 1.40 18.47 2.98
N ASP A 639 1.83 17.42 2.27
CA ASP A 639 1.13 16.14 2.25
C ASP A 639 1.25 15.38 3.58
N GLU A 640 2.39 15.42 4.25
CA GLU A 640 2.54 14.85 5.60
C GLU A 640 1.69 15.61 6.61
N ARG A 641 1.68 16.95 6.52
CA ARG A 641 0.81 17.81 7.33
C ARG A 641 -0.67 17.48 7.13
N ARG A 642 -1.09 17.23 5.88
CA ARG A 642 -2.47 16.80 5.56
C ARG A 642 -2.80 15.44 6.15
N GLN A 643 -1.91 14.46 6.03
CA GLN A 643 -2.11 13.13 6.61
C GLN A 643 -2.23 13.18 8.13
N ILE A 644 -1.33 13.92 8.80
CA ILE A 644 -1.39 14.07 10.27
C ILE A 644 -2.71 14.75 10.65
N ALA A 645 -3.08 15.84 9.98
CA ALA A 645 -4.35 16.51 10.23
C ALA A 645 -5.57 15.60 10.05
N GLU A 646 -5.59 14.75 9.02
CA GLU A 646 -6.69 13.80 8.80
C GLU A 646 -6.79 12.77 9.94
N ILE A 647 -5.66 12.26 10.41
CA ILE A 647 -5.61 11.37 11.57
C ILE A 647 -6.19 12.06 12.81
N LEU A 648 -5.76 13.30 13.10
CA LEU A 648 -6.28 14.07 14.24
C LEU A 648 -7.78 14.35 14.11
N CYS A 649 -8.26 14.73 12.92
CA CYS A 649 -9.69 14.91 12.66
C CYS A 649 -10.50 13.65 12.95
N ASN A 650 -9.98 12.47 12.58
CA ASN A 650 -10.64 11.20 12.83
C ASN A 650 -10.68 10.86 14.34
N VAL A 651 -9.62 11.17 15.09
CA VAL A 651 -9.58 11.00 16.56
C VAL A 651 -10.59 11.93 17.23
N VAL A 652 -10.65 13.21 16.84
CA VAL A 652 -11.61 14.18 17.39
C VAL A 652 -13.07 13.75 17.18
N ARG A 653 -13.37 13.06 16.06
CA ARG A 653 -14.72 12.53 15.79
C ARG A 653 -15.10 11.31 16.64
N ARG A 654 -14.13 10.64 17.25
CA ARG A 654 -14.34 9.39 18.01
C ARG A 654 -14.70 9.61 19.46
N VAL A 655 -14.25 10.72 20.03
CA VAL A 655 -14.54 11.09 21.41
C VAL A 655 -15.99 11.57 21.50
N ASP A 656 -16.83 10.78 22.16
CA ASP A 656 -18.25 11.08 22.37
C ASP A 656 -18.65 10.77 23.81
N TYR A 657 -18.88 11.81 24.60
CA TYR A 657 -19.40 11.74 25.98
C TYR A 657 -20.94 11.61 26.02
N GLY A 658 -21.59 11.40 24.87
CA GLY A 658 -23.01 11.13 24.76
C GLY A 658 -23.89 12.32 25.15
N ARG A 659 -24.47 12.27 26.36
CA ARG A 659 -25.37 13.31 26.87
C ARG A 659 -24.68 14.36 27.73
N ASP A 660 -23.42 14.15 28.09
CA ASP A 660 -22.65 15.14 28.82
C ASP A 660 -22.07 16.19 27.87
N PHE A 661 -22.92 17.16 27.53
CA PHE A 661 -22.58 18.22 26.59
C PHE A 661 -21.48 19.16 27.10
N GLU A 662 -21.38 19.37 28.42
CA GLU A 662 -20.38 20.26 29.01
C GLU A 662 -18.99 19.60 28.94
N GLN A 663 -18.90 18.31 29.27
CA GLN A 663 -17.65 17.56 29.14
C GLN A 663 -17.19 17.48 27.67
N GLN A 664 -18.12 17.25 26.73
CA GLN A 664 -17.81 17.25 25.30
C GLN A 664 -17.27 18.61 24.82
N LEU A 665 -17.87 19.72 25.27
CA LEU A 665 -17.39 21.05 24.91
C LEU A 665 -16.02 21.35 25.54
N SER A 666 -15.79 20.92 26.79
CA SER A 666 -14.49 21.05 27.46
C SER A 666 -13.39 20.33 26.68
N PHE A 667 -13.66 19.11 26.20
CA PHE A 667 -12.74 18.37 25.34
C PHE A 667 -12.40 19.13 24.05
N TYR A 668 -13.39 19.75 23.38
CA TYR A 668 -13.12 20.54 22.18
C TYR A 668 -12.29 21.80 22.48
N VAL A 669 -12.48 22.42 23.65
CA VAL A 669 -11.64 23.55 24.12
C VAL A 669 -10.19 23.11 24.31
N GLU A 670 -9.96 21.94 24.93
CA GLU A 670 -8.63 21.37 25.09
C GLU A 670 -7.99 21.03 23.75
N ALA A 671 -8.72 20.35 22.86
CA ALA A 671 -8.24 19.99 21.52
C ALA A 671 -7.89 21.24 20.68
N ARG A 672 -8.65 22.33 20.81
CA ARG A 672 -8.32 23.60 20.17
C ARG A 672 -7.00 24.18 20.70
N GLY A 673 -6.78 24.12 22.01
CA GLY A 673 -5.55 24.58 22.64
C GLY A 673 -4.33 23.76 22.21
N ALA A 674 -4.49 22.44 22.10
CA ALA A 674 -3.43 21.52 21.71
C ALA A 674 -3.07 21.61 20.21
N PHE A 675 -4.04 21.81 19.31
CA PHE A 675 -3.85 21.67 17.86
C PHE A 675 -4.05 22.98 17.08
N SER A 676 -3.64 24.12 17.65
CA SER A 676 -3.89 25.45 17.08
C SER A 676 -3.28 25.69 15.69
N ASN A 677 -2.25 24.93 15.32
CA ASN A 677 -1.49 25.17 14.08
C ASN A 677 -2.12 24.50 12.84
N LEU A 678 -3.19 23.70 13.00
CA LEU A 678 -3.79 22.91 11.92
C LEU A 678 -5.21 23.41 11.57
N ASP A 679 -5.31 24.18 10.48
CA ASP A 679 -6.56 24.75 9.97
C ASP A 679 -7.68 23.71 9.75
N SER A 680 -7.32 22.51 9.27
CA SER A 680 -8.26 21.40 9.04
C SER A 680 -8.84 20.85 10.34
N VAL A 681 -8.04 20.75 11.41
CA VAL A 681 -8.50 20.34 12.74
C VAL A 681 -9.41 21.40 13.32
N LEU A 682 -9.06 22.69 13.20
CA LEU A 682 -9.92 23.80 13.64
C LEU A 682 -11.26 23.80 12.90
N THR A 683 -11.25 23.57 11.59
CA THR A 683 -12.46 23.44 10.75
C THR A 683 -13.34 22.29 11.25
N GLN A 684 -12.72 21.13 11.53
CA GLN A 684 -13.43 19.96 12.06
C GLN A 684 -14.02 20.24 13.45
N LEU A 685 -13.28 20.90 14.34
CA LEU A 685 -13.76 21.27 15.67
C LEU A 685 -14.99 22.21 15.61
N VAL A 686 -14.98 23.21 14.72
CA VAL A 686 -16.13 24.10 14.51
C VAL A 686 -17.35 23.30 14.02
N GLN A 687 -17.16 22.37 13.09
CA GLN A 687 -18.25 21.50 12.62
C GLN A 687 -18.77 20.57 13.73
N CYS A 688 -17.90 20.00 14.56
CA CYS A 688 -18.28 19.18 15.70
C CYS A 688 -19.08 19.99 16.74
N VAL A 689 -18.67 21.21 17.06
CA VAL A 689 -19.40 22.10 17.99
C VAL A 689 -20.74 22.54 17.43
N ASN A 690 -20.83 22.84 16.13
CA ASN A 690 -22.10 23.11 15.45
C ASN A 690 -23.04 21.89 15.47
N THR A 691 -22.48 20.70 15.32
CA THR A 691 -23.23 19.43 15.45
C THR A 691 -23.72 19.23 16.89
N LEU A 692 -22.89 19.53 17.90
CA LEU A 692 -23.25 19.48 19.32
C LEU A 692 -24.41 20.43 19.66
N ALA A 693 -24.38 21.66 19.14
CA ALA A 693 -25.48 22.62 19.28
C ALA A 693 -26.78 22.11 18.62
N THR A 694 -26.67 21.52 17.42
CA THR A 694 -27.82 20.94 16.71
C THR A 694 -28.38 19.71 17.43
N ASN A 695 -27.52 18.85 17.98
CA ASN A 695 -27.91 17.71 18.81
C ASN A 695 -28.63 18.17 20.08
N THR A 696 -28.15 19.24 20.71
CA THR A 696 -28.82 19.85 21.86
C THR A 696 -30.23 20.31 21.50
N LYS A 697 -30.41 20.97 20.35
CA LYS A 697 -31.75 21.33 19.83
C LYS A 697 -32.65 20.11 19.65
N ARG A 698 -32.11 19.04 19.05
CA ARG A 698 -32.83 17.78 18.77
C ARG A 698 -33.30 17.11 20.05
N ILE A 699 -32.48 17.04 21.09
CA ILE A 699 -32.87 16.44 22.38
C ILE A 699 -33.97 17.26 23.06
N VAL A 700 -33.90 18.58 22.94
CA VAL A 700 -34.79 19.52 23.63
C VAL A 700 -36.03 19.87 22.76
N ASN A 701 -36.15 19.31 21.55
CA ASN A 701 -37.20 19.61 20.57
C ASN A 701 -37.41 21.13 20.38
N GLY A 702 -36.31 21.89 20.40
CA GLY A 702 -36.29 23.36 20.26
C GLY A 702 -36.68 24.18 21.50
N PHE A 703 -37.10 23.58 22.62
CA PHE A 703 -37.51 24.29 23.85
C PHE A 703 -36.35 24.53 24.83
N HIS A 704 -35.41 25.41 24.48
CA HIS A 704 -34.24 25.63 25.33
C HIS A 704 -34.61 26.16 26.73
N SER A 705 -34.18 25.43 27.76
CA SER A 705 -34.08 25.93 29.14
C SER A 705 -33.01 27.02 29.25
N LYS A 706 -33.00 27.78 30.37
CA LYS A 706 -31.95 28.79 30.64
C LYS A 706 -30.53 28.22 30.53
N LYS A 707 -30.31 26.99 31.01
CA LYS A 707 -29.02 26.30 30.97
C LYS A 707 -28.64 25.90 29.55
N THR A 708 -29.55 25.23 28.82
CA THR A 708 -29.28 24.79 27.44
C THR A 708 -29.13 25.97 26.48
N ALA A 709 -29.84 27.09 26.71
CA ALA A 709 -29.65 28.31 25.93
C ALA A 709 -28.28 28.95 26.21
N ALA A 710 -27.83 28.98 27.47
CA ALA A 710 -26.48 29.43 27.82
C ALA A 710 -25.40 28.53 27.18
N PHE A 711 -25.61 27.22 27.18
CA PHE A 711 -24.72 26.25 26.54
C PHE A 711 -24.60 26.48 25.03
N VAL A 712 -25.72 26.59 24.30
CA VAL A 712 -25.67 26.86 22.85
C VAL A 712 -25.02 28.21 22.53
N ARG A 713 -25.22 29.22 23.38
CA ARG A 713 -24.48 30.49 23.27
C ARG A 713 -22.98 30.32 23.49
N ALA A 714 -22.55 29.43 24.40
CA ALA A 714 -21.15 29.08 24.59
C ALA A 714 -20.58 28.36 23.36
N CYS A 715 -21.33 27.43 22.74
CA CYS A 715 -20.95 26.80 21.47
C CYS A 715 -20.77 27.83 20.35
N ALA A 716 -21.72 28.78 20.23
CA ALA A 716 -21.62 29.87 19.25
C ALA A 716 -20.40 30.76 19.53
N ALA A 717 -20.15 31.11 20.79
CA ALA A 717 -18.97 31.89 21.18
C ALA A 717 -17.67 31.14 20.81
N TYR A 718 -17.59 29.84 21.09
CA TYR A 718 -16.47 28.99 20.69
C TYR A 718 -16.23 29.04 19.18
N CYS A 719 -17.26 28.87 18.36
CA CYS A 719 -17.12 28.99 16.90
C CYS A 719 -16.62 30.39 16.50
N PHE A 720 -17.19 31.44 17.10
CA PHE A 720 -16.83 32.83 16.81
C PHE A 720 -15.37 33.17 17.11
N ILE A 721 -14.79 32.60 18.18
CA ILE A 721 -13.37 32.81 18.51
C ILE A 721 -12.43 31.84 17.79
N THR A 722 -12.91 30.71 17.24
CA THR A 722 -12.07 29.71 16.56
C THR A 722 -11.90 30.01 15.07
N ILE A 723 -12.96 30.45 14.40
CA ILE A 723 -12.95 30.71 12.95
C ILE A 723 -11.88 31.76 12.54
N PRO A 724 -11.67 32.88 13.26
CA PRO A 724 -10.62 33.84 12.92
C PRO A 724 -9.20 33.27 12.89
N SER A 725 -8.94 32.14 13.58
CA SER A 725 -7.63 31.50 13.62
C SER A 725 -7.28 30.71 12.34
N ILE A 726 -8.25 30.49 11.45
CA ILE A 726 -8.06 29.76 10.18
C ILE A 726 -7.50 30.72 9.12
N LYS A 727 -6.48 30.30 8.37
CA LYS A 727 -5.81 31.17 7.38
C LYS A 727 -6.67 31.40 6.14
N SER A 728 -7.40 30.38 5.68
CA SER A 728 -8.21 30.45 4.47
C SER A 728 -9.47 31.30 4.67
N VAL A 729 -9.56 32.43 3.96
CA VAL A 729 -10.74 33.32 3.96
C VAL A 729 -11.99 32.60 3.43
N HIS A 730 -11.86 31.79 2.37
CA HIS A 730 -12.96 30.98 1.84
C HIS A 730 -13.57 30.06 2.90
N THR A 731 -12.73 29.33 3.63
CA THR A 731 -13.17 28.41 4.69
C THR A 731 -13.80 29.18 5.85
N ARG A 732 -13.24 30.34 6.23
CA ARG A 732 -13.82 31.23 7.24
C ARG A 732 -15.25 31.65 6.87
N LEU A 733 -15.47 32.08 5.63
CA LEU A 733 -16.78 32.51 5.13
C LEU A 733 -17.82 31.38 5.19
N GLU A 734 -17.46 30.17 4.76
CA GLU A 734 -18.34 29.00 4.83
C GLU A 734 -18.70 28.63 6.29
N LEU A 735 -17.70 28.63 7.18
CA LEU A 735 -17.91 28.30 8.58
C LEU A 735 -18.72 29.34 9.33
N TYR A 736 -18.54 30.63 9.05
CA TYR A 736 -19.38 31.68 9.63
C TYR A 736 -20.83 31.56 9.16
N LEU A 737 -21.06 31.26 7.87
CA LEU A 737 -22.41 31.07 7.35
C LEU A 737 -23.08 29.85 8.00
N LEU A 738 -22.35 28.74 8.12
CA LEU A 738 -22.84 27.52 8.78
C LEU A 738 -23.17 27.78 10.25
N SER A 739 -22.25 28.41 11.00
CA SER A 739 -22.43 28.71 12.43
C SER A 739 -23.57 29.71 12.65
N GLY A 740 -23.74 30.68 11.74
CA GLY A 740 -24.88 31.61 11.74
C GLY A 740 -26.21 30.89 11.54
N ARG A 741 -26.30 29.95 10.60
CA ARG A 741 -27.50 29.11 10.40
C ARG A 741 -27.83 28.28 11.63
N VAL A 742 -26.83 27.67 12.26
CA VAL A 742 -27.01 26.88 13.49
C VAL A 742 -27.48 27.77 14.63
N ALA A 743 -26.89 28.97 14.80
CA ALA A 743 -27.31 29.94 15.81
C ALA A 743 -28.76 30.40 15.60
N LEU A 744 -29.18 30.70 14.37
CA LEU A 744 -30.58 31.01 14.04
C LEU A 744 -31.51 29.86 14.41
N SER A 745 -31.15 28.63 14.03
CA SER A 745 -31.98 27.47 14.31
C SER A 745 -32.18 27.21 15.81
N ASN A 746 -31.27 27.67 16.67
CA ASN A 746 -31.35 27.55 18.13
C ASN A 746 -31.94 28.81 18.81
N ASN A 747 -32.50 29.75 18.04
CA ASN A 747 -33.05 31.02 18.55
C ASN A 747 -32.00 31.91 19.27
N CYS A 748 -30.74 31.85 18.84
CA CYS A 748 -29.65 32.70 19.32
C CYS A 748 -29.43 33.89 18.38
N LEU A 749 -30.44 34.77 18.29
CA LEU A 749 -30.49 35.86 17.29
C LEU A 749 -29.30 36.84 17.40
N GLY A 750 -28.89 37.22 18.60
CA GLY A 750 -27.76 38.14 18.79
C GLY A 750 -26.43 37.56 18.29
N GLN A 751 -26.20 36.27 18.52
CA GLN A 751 -25.00 35.56 18.03
C GLN A 751 -25.07 35.38 16.51
N ALA A 752 -26.24 35.01 15.97
CA ALA A 752 -26.44 34.91 14.52
C ALA A 752 -26.14 36.24 13.81
N ASP A 753 -26.69 37.34 14.32
CA ASP A 753 -26.45 38.70 13.79
C ASP A 753 -24.96 39.08 13.84
N SER A 754 -24.24 38.69 14.90
CA SER A 754 -22.78 38.88 14.96
C SER A 754 -22.04 38.11 13.86
N PHE A 755 -22.40 36.85 13.59
CA PHE A 755 -21.82 36.06 12.51
C PHE A 755 -22.06 36.68 11.14
N PHE A 756 -23.29 37.13 10.85
CA PHE A 756 -23.61 37.75 9.57
C PHE A 756 -22.86 39.07 9.36
N LYS A 757 -22.70 39.89 10.40
CA LYS A 757 -21.86 41.09 10.31
C LYS A 757 -20.40 40.75 10.04
N THR A 758 -19.87 39.72 10.71
CA THR A 758 -18.50 39.27 10.49
C THR A 758 -18.30 38.72 9.08
N ILE A 759 -19.30 38.05 8.50
CA ILE A 759 -19.29 37.65 7.08
C ILE A 759 -19.12 38.87 6.18
N LEU A 760 -19.84 39.97 6.43
CA LEU A 760 -19.73 41.20 5.64
C LEU A 760 -18.32 41.82 5.75
N THR A 761 -17.73 41.86 6.95
CA THR A 761 -16.35 42.34 7.11
C THR A 761 -15.33 41.42 6.43
N THR A 762 -15.48 40.10 6.57
CA THR A 762 -14.56 39.13 5.95
C THR A 762 -14.73 39.02 4.43
N LEU A 763 -15.92 39.29 3.88
CA LEU A 763 -16.11 39.47 2.44
C LEU A 763 -15.29 40.67 1.93
N SER A 764 -15.23 41.75 2.71
CA SER A 764 -14.39 42.91 2.36
C SER A 764 -12.88 42.58 2.41
N GLU A 765 -12.45 41.62 3.22
CA GLU A 765 -11.06 41.09 3.20
C GLU A 765 -10.77 40.31 1.91
N LEU A 766 -11.73 39.49 1.45
CA LEU A 766 -11.60 38.71 0.19
C LEU A 766 -11.43 39.62 -1.03
N TYR A 767 -12.02 40.82 -1.01
CA TYR A 767 -11.81 41.84 -2.03
C TYR A 767 -10.32 42.20 -2.20
N LEU A 768 -9.58 42.30 -1.10
CA LEU A 768 -8.15 42.66 -1.09
C LEU A 768 -7.27 41.51 -1.58
N GLU A 769 -7.56 40.26 -1.19
CA GLU A 769 -6.77 39.08 -1.62
C GLU A 769 -6.93 38.75 -3.12
N THR A 770 -8.04 39.17 -3.73
CA THR A 770 -8.34 38.87 -5.14
C THR A 770 -7.39 39.60 -6.11
N GLU A 771 -6.68 40.64 -5.66
CA GLU A 771 -5.65 41.34 -6.46
C GLU A 771 -4.35 40.52 -6.62
N GLU A 772 -4.05 39.59 -5.72
CA GLU A 772 -2.73 38.91 -5.69
C GLU A 772 -2.69 37.53 -6.36
N LYS A 773 -3.83 36.83 -6.56
CA LYS A 773 -3.85 35.46 -7.14
C LYS A 773 -4.93 35.23 -8.22
N PRO A 774 -4.56 34.72 -9.42
CA PRO A 774 -5.51 34.43 -10.50
C PRO A 774 -6.15 33.03 -10.34
N GLY A 775 -7.04 32.88 -9.35
CA GLY A 775 -7.86 31.67 -9.16
C GLY A 775 -9.36 31.89 -9.43
N ASN A 776 -10.13 30.79 -9.47
CA ASN A 776 -11.56 30.61 -9.79
C ASN A 776 -12.56 31.27 -8.79
N THR A 777 -12.26 32.49 -8.33
CA THR A 777 -12.97 33.20 -7.24
C THR A 777 -14.43 33.49 -7.55
N ASP A 778 -14.77 33.74 -8.81
CA ASP A 778 -16.10 34.20 -9.23
C ASP A 778 -17.17 33.09 -9.09
N CYS A 779 -16.83 31.84 -9.41
CA CYS A 779 -17.75 30.71 -9.27
C CYS A 779 -18.09 30.42 -7.80
N PHE A 780 -17.10 30.49 -6.91
CA PHE A 780 -17.30 30.37 -5.47
C PHE A 780 -18.18 31.52 -4.95
N LEU A 781 -17.87 32.76 -5.35
CA LEU A 781 -18.57 33.96 -4.91
C LEU A 781 -20.06 33.93 -5.26
N ILE A 782 -20.41 33.56 -6.50
CA ILE A 782 -21.82 33.42 -6.93
C ILE A 782 -22.55 32.39 -6.08
N SER A 783 -21.97 31.20 -5.92
CA SER A 783 -22.57 30.12 -5.11
C SER A 783 -22.75 30.52 -3.64
N TYR A 784 -21.71 31.13 -3.06
CA TYR A 784 -21.71 31.59 -1.68
C TYR A 784 -22.74 32.69 -1.44
N ILE A 785 -22.80 33.71 -2.30
CA ILE A 785 -23.78 34.79 -2.18
C ILE A 785 -25.19 34.26 -2.33
N ASN A 786 -25.45 33.36 -3.28
CA ASN A 786 -26.78 32.74 -3.41
C ASN A 786 -27.19 32.01 -2.13
N ASN A 787 -26.25 31.32 -1.48
CA ASN A 787 -26.45 30.67 -0.19
C ASN A 787 -26.62 31.65 0.99
N LEU A 788 -26.02 32.85 0.91
CA LEU A 788 -26.22 33.90 1.90
C LEU A 788 -27.56 34.60 1.71
N LEU A 789 -27.92 34.92 0.46
CA LEU A 789 -29.18 35.54 0.08
C LEU A 789 -30.38 34.69 0.49
N SER A 790 -30.29 33.37 0.35
CA SER A 790 -31.33 32.47 0.86
C SER A 790 -31.49 32.65 2.37
N VAL A 791 -30.41 32.54 3.15
CA VAL A 791 -30.48 32.74 4.60
C VAL A 791 -31.08 34.09 4.98
N LEU A 792 -30.66 35.18 4.32
CA LEU A 792 -31.13 36.54 4.59
C LEU A 792 -32.63 36.74 4.40
N VAL A 793 -33.32 35.89 3.62
CA VAL A 793 -34.80 35.92 3.53
C VAL A 793 -35.44 35.69 4.90
N VAL A 794 -34.89 34.75 5.68
CA VAL A 794 -35.49 34.28 6.93
C VAL A 794 -34.93 35.02 8.15
N VAL A 795 -33.79 35.73 8.01
CA VAL A 795 -33.19 36.50 9.10
C VAL A 795 -34.11 37.67 9.51
N PRO A 796 -34.47 37.79 10.79
CA PRO A 796 -35.23 38.93 11.28
C PRO A 796 -34.40 40.22 11.24
N ASP A 797 -35.03 41.31 10.82
CA ASP A 797 -34.43 42.63 10.89
C ASP A 797 -34.29 43.10 12.35
N SER A 798 -33.14 43.69 12.67
CA SER A 798 -32.94 44.31 13.98
C SER A 798 -33.78 45.60 14.09
N PRO A 799 -34.51 45.82 15.21
CA PRO A 799 -35.38 46.99 15.37
C PRO A 799 -34.62 48.33 15.32
N ASP A 800 -33.35 48.34 15.71
CA ASP A 800 -32.55 49.57 15.87
C ASP A 800 -31.89 50.08 14.57
N ARG A 801 -31.72 49.21 13.56
CA ARG A 801 -30.90 49.52 12.37
C ARG A 801 -31.72 49.79 11.10
N GLY A 802 -33.04 49.78 11.24
CA GLY A 802 -33.97 49.96 10.15
C GLY A 802 -34.06 48.74 9.22
N VAL A 803 -35.02 48.84 8.30
CA VAL A 803 -35.40 47.79 7.36
C VAL A 803 -34.22 47.39 6.46
N LEU A 804 -33.97 46.08 6.38
CA LEU A 804 -33.05 45.45 5.44
C LEU A 804 -31.60 45.95 5.53
N SER A 805 -31.14 46.21 6.76
CA SER A 805 -29.80 46.75 7.01
C SER A 805 -28.66 45.82 6.56
N LEU A 806 -28.79 44.51 6.79
CA LEU A 806 -27.78 43.51 6.38
C LEU A 806 -27.71 43.36 4.85
N THR A 807 -28.84 43.36 4.16
CA THR A 807 -28.89 43.27 2.70
C THR A 807 -28.37 44.55 2.05
N LYS A 808 -28.69 45.74 2.59
CA LYS A 808 -28.11 47.01 2.16
C LYS A 808 -26.59 47.03 2.32
N ALA A 809 -26.08 46.55 3.46
CA ALA A 809 -24.66 46.44 3.69
C ALA A 809 -23.99 45.47 2.70
N LEU A 810 -24.60 44.31 2.45
CA LEU A 810 -24.13 43.35 1.44
C LEU A 810 -24.04 44.00 0.05
N LEU A 811 -25.08 44.71 -0.39
CA LEU A 811 -25.11 45.36 -1.71
C LEU A 811 -24.02 46.43 -1.88
N ASN A 812 -23.76 47.20 -0.83
CA ASN A 812 -22.68 48.19 -0.85
C ASN A 812 -21.30 47.52 -1.04
N ILE A 813 -21.09 46.37 -0.42
CA ILE A 813 -19.83 45.63 -0.58
C ILE A 813 -19.78 45.03 -1.99
N LEU A 814 -20.85 44.37 -2.46
CA LEU A 814 -20.97 43.80 -3.81
C LEU A 814 -20.67 44.80 -4.92
N LYS A 815 -21.10 46.05 -4.77
CA LYS A 815 -20.82 47.12 -5.73
C LYS A 815 -19.33 47.46 -5.84
N ASN A 816 -18.61 47.35 -4.73
CA ASN A 816 -17.20 47.74 -4.65
C ASN A 816 -16.24 46.59 -5.03
N PHE A 817 -16.73 45.37 -5.27
CA PHE A 817 -15.87 44.24 -5.66
C PHE A 817 -15.34 44.33 -7.09
N ASN A 818 -14.11 43.88 -7.29
CA ASN A 818 -13.43 43.79 -8.59
C ASN A 818 -13.73 42.40 -9.16
N TYR A 819 -14.78 42.29 -9.98
CA TYR A 819 -15.15 41.04 -10.64
C TYR A 819 -14.23 40.76 -11.82
N LYS A 820 -13.70 39.53 -11.92
CA LYS A 820 -12.80 39.12 -13.01
C LYS A 820 -13.59 38.87 -14.31
N GLN A 821 -14.75 38.23 -14.21
CA GLN A 821 -15.66 38.02 -15.34
C GLN A 821 -16.63 39.20 -15.51
N ILE A 822 -16.64 39.73 -16.73
CA ILE A 822 -17.56 40.78 -17.17
C ILE A 822 -18.98 40.20 -17.14
N GLY A 823 -19.82 40.67 -16.21
CA GLY A 823 -21.22 40.25 -16.06
C GLY A 823 -21.56 39.49 -14.78
N THR A 824 -20.58 39.07 -13.97
CA THR A 824 -20.82 38.37 -12.70
C THR A 824 -21.67 39.18 -11.72
N LEU A 825 -21.38 40.48 -11.59
CA LEU A 825 -22.18 41.39 -10.76
C LEU A 825 -23.64 41.45 -11.22
N ALA A 826 -23.88 41.48 -12.54
CA ALA A 826 -25.22 41.51 -13.08
C ALA A 826 -25.98 40.21 -12.77
N GLN A 827 -25.31 39.05 -12.85
CA GLN A 827 -25.90 37.77 -12.49
C GLN A 827 -26.24 37.69 -10.98
N ILE A 828 -25.36 38.17 -10.11
CA ILE A 828 -25.62 38.25 -8.66
C ILE A 828 -26.83 39.16 -8.39
N TYR A 829 -26.87 40.34 -9.02
CA TYR A 829 -27.99 41.27 -8.87
C TYR A 829 -29.32 40.72 -9.38
N VAL A 830 -29.32 39.91 -10.44
CA VAL A 830 -30.53 39.17 -10.88
C VAL A 830 -31.02 38.23 -9.76
N ASN A 831 -30.13 37.54 -9.07
CA ASN A 831 -30.50 36.68 -7.92
C ASN A 831 -30.93 37.50 -6.70
N VAL A 832 -30.36 38.69 -6.48
CA VAL A 832 -30.84 39.62 -5.44
C VAL A 832 -32.27 40.07 -5.72
N LEU A 833 -32.64 40.33 -6.98
CA LEU A 833 -34.03 40.67 -7.33
C LEU A 833 -35.00 39.54 -6.98
N ASP A 834 -34.59 38.27 -7.15
CA ASP A 834 -35.39 37.13 -6.68
C ASP A 834 -35.59 37.17 -5.17
N MET A 835 -34.52 37.40 -4.40
CA MET A 835 -34.58 37.49 -2.94
C MET A 835 -35.49 38.64 -2.47
N LEU A 836 -35.29 39.85 -2.99
CA LEU A 836 -36.11 41.01 -2.62
C LEU A 836 -37.58 40.84 -3.01
N SER A 837 -37.84 40.26 -4.19
CA SER A 837 -39.23 39.99 -4.60
C SER A 837 -39.91 38.90 -3.77
N THR A 838 -39.15 37.97 -3.18
CA THR A 838 -39.68 37.02 -2.18
C THR A 838 -39.99 37.67 -0.85
N MET A 839 -39.21 38.68 -0.43
CA MET A 839 -39.45 39.41 0.84
C MET A 839 -40.76 40.21 0.85
N VAL A 840 -41.31 40.54 -0.32
CA VAL A 840 -42.58 41.29 -0.45
C VAL A 840 -43.82 40.38 -0.32
N GLN A 841 -43.67 39.06 -0.45
CA GLN A 841 -44.80 38.13 -0.38
C GLN A 841 -45.37 38.04 1.04
N GLU A 842 -46.68 37.75 1.16
CA GLU A 842 -47.39 37.62 2.45
C GLU A 842 -46.82 36.52 3.34
N SER A 843 -46.31 35.44 2.73
CA SER A 843 -45.66 34.32 3.41
C SER A 843 -44.42 33.90 2.66
N TYR A 844 -43.31 33.70 3.36
CA TYR A 844 -42.08 33.24 2.73
C TYR A 844 -42.14 31.77 2.30
N PRO A 845 -41.35 31.35 1.30
CA PRO A 845 -41.38 29.96 0.81
C PRO A 845 -40.91 28.91 1.82
N TYR A 846 -40.17 29.34 2.84
CA TYR A 846 -39.69 28.50 3.94
C TYR A 846 -39.41 29.35 5.19
N HIS A 847 -39.46 28.70 6.35
CA HIS A 847 -39.25 29.32 7.66
C HIS A 847 -38.28 28.48 8.49
N VAL A 848 -37.64 29.15 9.45
CA VAL A 848 -36.87 28.46 10.50
C VAL A 848 -37.77 28.31 11.72
N ASP A 849 -37.86 27.08 12.23
CA ASP A 849 -38.65 26.75 13.42
C ASP A 849 -38.39 27.73 14.57
N ARG A 850 -39.44 28.45 14.98
CA ARG A 850 -39.50 29.44 16.09
C ARG A 850 -38.73 30.75 15.90
N VAL A 851 -38.31 31.05 14.68
CA VAL A 851 -37.77 32.36 14.34
C VAL A 851 -38.86 33.13 13.60
N GLU A 852 -39.26 34.28 14.15
CA GLU A 852 -40.19 35.19 13.48
C GLU A 852 -39.44 35.92 12.37
N SER A 853 -39.73 35.57 11.12
CA SER A 853 -39.13 36.20 9.95
C SER A 853 -39.84 37.50 9.56
N ASN A 854 -39.25 38.23 8.62
CA ASN A 854 -39.72 39.54 8.20
C ASN A 854 -41.14 39.55 7.59
N ASP A 855 -41.66 38.42 7.10
CA ASP A 855 -43.06 38.29 6.69
C ASP A 855 -44.02 38.36 7.89
N SER A 856 -43.67 37.72 9.01
CA SER A 856 -44.43 37.84 10.26
C SER A 856 -44.22 39.20 10.95
N LEU A 857 -43.02 39.78 10.87
CA LEU A 857 -42.69 41.03 11.56
C LEU A 857 -43.29 42.27 10.86
N TYR A 858 -43.22 42.34 9.53
CA TYR A 858 -43.70 43.49 8.76
C TYR A 858 -45.05 43.25 8.07
N GLY A 859 -45.50 42.00 7.91
CA GLY A 859 -46.87 41.67 7.51
C GLY A 859 -47.38 42.37 6.25
N SER A 860 -46.59 42.38 5.16
CA SER A 860 -46.89 43.09 3.91
C SER A 860 -47.27 44.58 4.10
N ASP A 861 -46.71 45.26 5.10
CA ASP A 861 -46.92 46.70 5.31
C ASP A 861 -46.54 47.48 4.03
N PRO A 862 -47.44 48.35 3.50
CA PRO A 862 -47.16 49.17 2.31
C PRO A 862 -45.86 49.98 2.42
N LYS A 863 -45.45 50.39 3.63
CA LYS A 863 -44.16 51.09 3.82
C LYS A 863 -42.96 50.19 3.54
N PHE A 864 -42.99 48.96 4.05
CA PHE A 864 -41.94 47.96 3.82
C PHE A 864 -41.86 47.59 2.33
N ILE A 865 -43.02 47.31 1.71
CA ILE A 865 -43.10 47.01 0.27
C ILE A 865 -42.53 48.16 -0.56
N SER A 866 -42.87 49.41 -0.21
CA SER A 866 -42.36 50.58 -0.93
C SER A 866 -40.83 50.73 -0.83
N GLU A 867 -40.22 50.37 0.31
CA GLU A 867 -38.77 50.39 0.48
C GLU A 867 -38.09 49.26 -0.31
N VAL A 868 -38.68 48.07 -0.35
CA VAL A 868 -38.16 46.96 -1.16
C VAL A 868 -38.25 47.27 -2.65
N ASP A 869 -39.38 47.80 -3.13
CA ASP A 869 -39.58 48.18 -4.54
C ASP A 869 -38.62 49.32 -4.97
N LYS A 870 -38.32 50.27 -4.08
CA LYS A 870 -37.27 51.28 -4.31
C LYS A 870 -35.90 50.62 -4.51
N MET A 871 -35.55 49.65 -3.67
CA MET A 871 -34.27 48.94 -3.81
C MET A 871 -34.21 48.09 -5.08
N CYS A 872 -35.29 47.38 -5.43
CA CYS A 872 -35.40 46.67 -6.71
C CYS A 872 -35.23 47.61 -7.91
N SER A 873 -35.78 48.83 -7.85
CA SER A 873 -35.63 49.85 -8.90
C SER A 873 -34.17 50.29 -9.05
N ILE A 874 -33.44 50.48 -7.94
CA ILE A 874 -32.01 50.83 -7.96
C ILE A 874 -31.19 49.70 -8.58
N ILE A 875 -31.41 48.45 -8.13
CA ILE A 875 -30.71 47.27 -8.63
C ILE A 875 -31.00 47.04 -10.12
N LEU A 876 -32.25 47.17 -10.54
CA LEU A 876 -32.64 47.10 -11.96
C LEU A 876 -31.87 48.14 -12.80
N GLY A 877 -31.76 49.37 -12.30
CA GLY A 877 -30.97 50.42 -12.93
C GLY A 877 -29.49 50.05 -13.04
N GLU A 878 -28.90 49.47 -12.00
CA GLU A 878 -27.50 49.01 -12.02
C GLU A 878 -27.29 47.83 -12.98
N ILE A 879 -28.20 46.85 -13.03
CA ILE A 879 -28.13 45.73 -14.00
C ILE A 879 -28.18 46.26 -15.44
N LEU A 880 -29.07 47.21 -15.73
CA LEU A 880 -29.16 47.82 -17.06
C LEU A 880 -27.89 48.62 -17.43
N ASN A 881 -27.23 49.24 -16.45
CA ASN A 881 -25.94 49.89 -16.66
C ASN A 881 -24.83 48.86 -16.92
N GLN A 882 -24.79 47.76 -16.18
CA GLN A 882 -23.85 46.65 -16.42
C GLN A 882 -24.07 46.03 -17.81
N LEU A 883 -25.31 45.77 -18.22
CA LEU A 883 -25.62 45.28 -19.56
C LEU A 883 -25.13 46.22 -20.67
N LYS A 884 -25.11 47.54 -20.44
CA LYS A 884 -24.51 48.51 -21.38
C LYS A 884 -22.97 48.40 -21.39
N LEU A 885 -22.33 48.25 -20.23
CA LEU A 885 -20.88 48.12 -20.10
C LEU A 885 -20.32 46.84 -20.71
N ILE A 886 -21.06 45.72 -20.61
CA ILE A 886 -20.69 44.41 -21.14
C ILE A 886 -20.57 44.41 -22.69
N GLY A 887 -21.31 45.29 -23.38
CA GLY A 887 -21.31 45.37 -24.85
C GLY A 887 -21.95 44.15 -25.56
N PRO A 888 -22.01 44.14 -26.90
CA PRO A 888 -22.67 43.10 -27.69
C PRO A 888 -21.88 41.78 -27.66
N CYS A 889 -22.18 40.93 -26.69
CA CYS A 889 -21.58 39.60 -26.55
C CYS A 889 -22.59 38.53 -26.13
N ASN A 890 -22.18 37.26 -26.20
CA ASN A 890 -22.98 36.09 -25.81
C ASN A 890 -23.43 36.12 -24.34
N HIS A 891 -22.63 36.71 -23.46
CA HIS A 891 -22.95 36.86 -22.03
C HIS A 891 -24.03 37.92 -21.80
N GLN A 892 -24.02 39.00 -22.60
CA GLN A 892 -25.05 40.04 -22.57
C GLN A 892 -26.43 39.49 -22.92
N SER A 893 -26.54 38.65 -23.95
CA SER A 893 -27.82 38.04 -24.35
C SER A 893 -28.32 37.03 -23.33
N SER A 894 -27.43 36.27 -22.69
CA SER A 894 -27.78 35.35 -21.60
C SER A 894 -28.34 36.09 -20.38
N ILE A 895 -27.62 37.09 -19.87
CA ILE A 895 -28.04 37.86 -18.68
C ILE A 895 -29.31 38.67 -18.98
N ALA A 896 -29.45 39.24 -20.18
CA ALA A 896 -30.67 39.94 -20.58
C ALA A 896 -31.88 39.01 -20.63
N PHE A 897 -31.69 37.76 -21.07
CA PHE A 897 -32.73 36.75 -21.07
C PHE A 897 -33.08 36.27 -19.66
N GLU A 898 -32.09 36.06 -18.78
CA GLU A 898 -32.33 35.73 -17.36
C GLU A 898 -33.10 36.85 -16.64
N LEU A 899 -32.69 38.10 -16.84
CA LEU A 899 -33.38 39.27 -16.29
C LEU A 899 -34.82 39.37 -16.80
N LEU A 900 -35.04 39.11 -18.10
CA LEU A 900 -36.37 39.05 -18.69
C LEU A 900 -37.26 38.03 -17.98
N LEU A 901 -36.74 36.81 -17.76
CA LEU A 901 -37.50 35.78 -17.06
C LEU A 901 -37.85 36.19 -15.63
N ARG A 902 -36.92 36.84 -14.91
CA ARG A 902 -37.21 37.32 -13.54
C ARG A 902 -38.22 38.45 -13.50
N ILE A 903 -38.16 39.41 -14.42
CA ILE A 903 -39.16 40.48 -14.54
C ILE A 903 -40.55 39.86 -14.81
N ILE A 904 -40.63 38.88 -15.70
CA ILE A 904 -41.90 38.23 -16.04
C ILE A 904 -42.49 37.45 -14.86
N ILE A 905 -41.65 36.78 -14.07
CA ILE A 905 -42.10 35.93 -12.94
C ILE A 905 -42.42 36.75 -11.69
N ARG A 906 -41.68 37.85 -11.44
CA ARG A 906 -41.69 38.58 -10.16
C ARG A 906 -42.18 40.03 -10.26
N GLY A 907 -42.16 40.62 -11.44
CA GLY A 907 -42.61 41.99 -11.67
C GLY A 907 -44.12 42.05 -11.92
N ASP A 908 -44.76 43.12 -11.48
CA ASP A 908 -46.16 43.40 -11.81
C ASP A 908 -46.28 43.95 -13.23
N MET A 909 -46.84 43.12 -14.11
CA MET A 909 -47.03 43.43 -15.53
C MET A 909 -48.18 44.40 -15.81
N SER A 910 -48.95 44.80 -14.78
CA SER A 910 -49.96 45.87 -14.90
C SER A 910 -49.34 47.22 -15.28
N LYS A 911 -48.05 47.43 -14.97
CA LYS A 911 -47.31 48.66 -15.28
C LYS A 911 -46.64 48.61 -16.65
N ASN A 912 -46.97 49.60 -17.49
CA ASN A 912 -46.43 49.74 -18.85
C ASN A 912 -44.89 49.85 -18.90
N SER A 913 -44.23 50.35 -17.86
CA SER A 913 -42.77 50.51 -17.79
C SER A 913 -42.03 49.16 -17.82
N LEU A 914 -42.47 48.18 -17.04
CA LEU A 914 -41.87 46.84 -16.97
C LEU A 914 -42.21 46.00 -18.21
N SER A 915 -43.44 46.15 -18.72
CA SER A 915 -43.89 45.53 -19.98
C SER A 915 -43.02 45.97 -21.18
N ASN A 916 -42.77 47.28 -21.31
CA ASN A 916 -41.91 47.81 -22.37
C ASN A 916 -40.44 47.39 -22.19
N LEU A 917 -39.95 47.31 -20.95
CA LEU A 917 -38.59 46.82 -20.66
C LEU A 917 -38.43 45.35 -21.05
N THR A 918 -39.43 44.52 -20.77
CA THR A 918 -39.46 43.09 -21.12
C THR A 918 -39.34 42.88 -22.63
N GLN A 919 -40.08 43.65 -23.43
CA GLN A 919 -39.98 43.61 -24.90
C GLN A 919 -38.58 44.02 -25.39
N ASN A 920 -38.00 45.06 -24.79
CA ASN A 920 -36.66 45.52 -25.15
C ASN A 920 -35.56 44.50 -24.79
N LEU A 921 -35.69 43.81 -23.65
CA LEU A 921 -34.76 42.75 -23.23
C LEU A 921 -34.90 41.50 -24.11
N TRP A 922 -36.12 41.17 -24.54
CA TRP A 922 -36.35 40.09 -25.51
C TRP A 922 -35.63 40.36 -26.83
N LEU A 923 -35.82 41.56 -27.39
CA LEU A 923 -35.11 41.98 -28.60
C LEU A 923 -33.59 42.02 -28.42
N LEU A 924 -33.10 42.35 -27.23
CA LEU A 924 -31.67 42.35 -26.93
C LEU A 924 -31.11 40.92 -26.84
N SER A 925 -31.88 39.97 -26.28
CA SER A 925 -31.49 38.56 -26.22
C SER A 925 -31.38 37.89 -27.60
N LEU A 926 -32.17 38.37 -28.58
CA LEU A 926 -32.17 37.87 -29.96
C LEU A 926 -30.95 38.35 -30.78
N LYS A 927 -30.41 39.54 -30.49
CA LYS A 927 -29.39 40.21 -31.33
C LYS A 927 -28.03 39.50 -31.40
N ASN A 928 -27.66 38.70 -30.38
CA ASN A 928 -26.32 38.09 -30.29
C ASN A 928 -26.32 36.55 -30.49
N GLY A 929 -27.42 35.94 -30.97
CA GLY A 929 -27.44 34.57 -31.54
C GLY A 929 -27.12 33.36 -30.63
N ASN A 930 -26.91 33.55 -29.33
CA ASN A 930 -26.44 32.47 -28.43
C ASN A 930 -27.54 31.49 -27.96
N LEU A 931 -28.82 31.90 -27.95
CA LEU A 931 -29.95 31.09 -27.49
C LEU A 931 -30.61 30.37 -28.67
N SER A 932 -30.77 29.04 -28.58
CA SER A 932 -31.40 28.28 -29.66
C SER A 932 -32.84 28.77 -29.89
N THR A 933 -33.21 28.97 -31.16
CA THR A 933 -34.58 29.40 -31.54
C THR A 933 -35.65 28.44 -31.02
N LYS A 934 -35.31 27.15 -30.88
CA LYS A 934 -36.14 26.12 -30.25
C LYS A 934 -36.37 26.40 -28.75
N TYR A 935 -35.34 26.79 -28.01
CA TYR A 935 -35.43 27.11 -26.58
C TYR A 935 -36.26 28.37 -26.32
N LEU A 936 -36.10 29.40 -27.14
CA LEU A 936 -36.93 30.62 -27.06
C LEU A 936 -38.41 30.36 -27.37
N ALA A 937 -38.69 29.53 -28.39
CA ALA A 937 -40.06 29.13 -28.73
C ALA A 937 -40.72 28.28 -27.63
N ALA A 938 -39.97 27.36 -27.03
CA ALA A 938 -40.42 26.58 -25.88
C ALA A 938 -40.68 27.46 -24.66
N THR A 939 -39.79 28.42 -24.38
CA THR A 939 -39.95 29.35 -23.26
C THR A 939 -41.17 30.24 -23.43
N LYS A 940 -41.43 30.76 -24.64
CA LYS A 940 -42.65 31.53 -24.92
C LYS A 940 -43.92 30.71 -24.65
N LYS A 941 -43.98 29.46 -25.12
CA LYS A 941 -45.11 28.56 -24.83
C LYS A 941 -45.27 28.30 -23.33
N HIS A 942 -44.17 28.14 -22.60
CA HIS A 942 -44.21 27.97 -21.15
C HIS A 942 -44.74 29.22 -20.43
N LEU A 943 -44.34 30.42 -20.88
CA LEU A 943 -44.84 31.69 -20.33
C LEU A 943 -46.34 31.90 -20.62
N GLU A 944 -46.83 31.49 -21.80
CA GLU A 944 -48.27 31.49 -22.13
C GLU A 944 -49.05 30.53 -21.21
N TYR A 945 -48.50 29.34 -20.93
CA TYR A 945 -49.09 28.40 -19.96
C TYR A 945 -49.08 28.98 -18.54
N TYR A 946 -47.96 29.54 -18.10
CA TYR A 946 -47.80 30.14 -16.76
C TYR A 946 -48.74 31.33 -16.54
N GLY A 947 -48.92 32.19 -17.55
CA GLY A 947 -49.87 33.30 -17.50
C GLY A 947 -51.32 32.86 -17.41
N LYS A 948 -51.69 31.75 -18.09
CA LYS A 948 -53.00 31.11 -17.96
C LYS A 948 -53.20 30.49 -16.58
N ALA A 949 -52.18 29.84 -16.02
CA ALA A 949 -52.25 29.22 -14.69
C ALA A 949 -52.43 30.26 -13.56
N LEU A 950 -51.86 31.46 -13.71
CA LEU A 950 -51.99 32.56 -12.75
C LEU A 950 -53.20 33.47 -12.98
N ASN A 951 -53.99 33.24 -14.04
CA ASN A 951 -55.08 34.13 -14.48
C ASN A 951 -54.66 35.61 -14.58
N ASN A 952 -53.45 35.89 -15.07
CA ASN A 952 -52.93 37.26 -15.20
C ASN A 952 -53.07 37.75 -16.65
N PRO A 953 -54.07 38.61 -16.98
CA PRO A 953 -54.33 39.04 -18.35
C PRO A 953 -53.24 39.94 -18.92
N TYR A 954 -52.61 40.76 -18.07
CA TYR A 954 -51.53 41.66 -18.48
C TYR A 954 -50.27 40.88 -18.87
N LEU A 955 -49.96 39.80 -18.16
CA LEU A 955 -48.86 38.91 -18.52
C LEU A 955 -49.09 38.27 -19.89
N LEU A 956 -50.30 37.78 -20.19
CA LEU A 956 -50.64 37.22 -21.51
C LEU A 956 -50.47 38.25 -22.63
N GLU A 957 -50.93 39.49 -22.41
CA GLU A 957 -50.77 40.59 -23.38
C GLU A 957 -49.29 40.91 -23.64
N THR A 958 -48.43 40.86 -22.61
CA THR A 958 -46.99 41.07 -22.80
C THR A 958 -46.30 39.93 -23.55
N VAL A 959 -46.70 38.68 -23.31
CA VAL A 959 -46.13 37.49 -23.96
C VAL A 959 -46.53 37.43 -25.45
N GLU A 960 -47.74 37.87 -25.81
CA GLU A 960 -48.16 38.01 -27.21
C GLU A 960 -47.30 39.01 -27.99
N LYS A 961 -46.84 40.08 -27.33
CA LYS A 961 -45.97 41.11 -27.91
C LYS A 961 -44.52 40.65 -28.14
N LEU A 962 -44.10 39.50 -27.60
CA LEU A 962 -42.77 38.92 -27.82
C LEU A 962 -42.71 38.23 -29.20
N LYS A 963 -42.23 38.93 -30.22
CA LYS A 963 -42.07 38.40 -31.60
C LYS A 963 -40.61 38.00 -31.88
N PHE A 964 -40.41 37.08 -32.81
CA PHE A 964 -39.10 36.66 -33.32
C PHE A 964 -38.54 37.67 -34.31
#